data_AF-A0A8T2MUA9-F1
#
_entry.id   AF-A0A8T2MUA9-F1
#
_cell.length_a   1.000
_cell.length_b   1.000
_cell.length_c   1.000
_cell.angle_alpha   90.00
_cell.angle_beta   90.00
_cell.angle_gamma   90.00
#
_symmetry.space_group_name_H-M   'P 1'
#
loop_
_entity.id
_entity.type
_entity.pdbx_description
1 polymer ?
#
loop_
_entity_poly.entity_id
_entity_poly.type
_entity_poly.pdbx_seq_one_letter_code
_entity_poly.pdbx_strand_id
1 'polypeptide(L)'
;MGQRTSSFKQQVGLQPGRFSVSEEAPPRYSCSHDDSHTPNIHLSNSNADSNRHVLPSAVAVETEGAEGTFERRDSRRPSLYSTMDATPTLDFYTNATATGRHRRSRPSLETLRKDGETGSALGDPGVSGCQGKEKQQHSDHEEAGTKQPKQPVRFGWVTGVMIRCMLNIWGVILFLRLSWITSQAGIILTWVIILMSVIVTSVTALSVSAIATNGKVSSGGAYFMISRTLGPEMGGPIGVVFSFANALACAMNTVGFAETVRDLLIEHGAVMVDPINDVRIVGVATVTLLLLISLAGMEWEAKTQILFFLVLIVSFTNYFVGTVIPASPHKQAMGFFSYRREIFLLNLLPDWRGPEGSFFHMFAIFFPSAIGILSGANISGDLKDPETAIPKGTLMAIFWTTVSYLGISATVGGTVLRDASGNLTDHVGLNSSLCDHVTCPFGWNFSQCEVTQTCPFGLANNFQVLSMVSGFGPLITAGIFAASLSSALAFLVSAPKVFQCLCKDNIYPYIGFFAKGYGKNDEPLRAYILTYLIAVAFILIAQLNAIAPLISNFFLCSYALINFSCFHASISNSPGWRPSFRYYSRWMALFGAVVSVLLMFLLTWWAALITLCLILFLLGYVSYRKPATDASKSSGPLCYLQNTCLSYQLNTCLCYQLNTCLCYQLNTCLCYQLKTCLCYLLKTCLCYQLNTCLCYQLNTCLCYQLKTCLCYQLNTCLCYQLKTCLCYLQNNCLCYLLNTCLCYLQNTCLSYQLNTCLCYLLKTCLCYQLNTCLCYLLNTCLCYQLKTCLCYLLNTCLCYLLNTCLCYQLNTCLCYLQNTCLCYQLNTCLCYQLKTCLCYLQNNCLCYLLNTCLCYLLKTCLCYLLNTCLCYQLNTCLCYLQNTCLCYLLNTCLCYLLNTCLCYLQNTCLCYLQNTCLCYLQNTC
;
A
#
# COMPACT_ATOMS: atom_id res chain seq x y z
N MET A 1 13.30 26.70 -61.10
CA MET A 1 14.19 26.24 -62.21
C MET A 1 14.42 24.74 -62.08
N GLY A 2 14.85 24.07 -63.17
CA GLY A 2 14.80 22.60 -63.43
C GLY A 2 15.16 21.63 -62.29
N GLN A 3 14.62 20.41 -62.21
CA GLN A 3 14.48 19.28 -63.17
C GLN A 3 15.66 18.27 -63.19
N ARG A 4 15.35 17.07 -62.67
CA ARG A 4 15.58 15.70 -63.22
C ARG A 4 16.98 15.07 -63.38
N THR A 5 16.91 13.73 -63.38
CA THR A 5 17.87 12.68 -63.80
C THR A 5 18.97 12.27 -62.80
N SER A 6 19.55 11.07 -62.86
CA SER A 6 19.01 9.69 -62.73
C SER A 6 20.05 8.67 -63.23
N SER A 7 20.20 7.55 -62.50
CA SER A 7 20.91 6.30 -62.90
C SER A 7 22.44 6.29 -62.86
N PHE A 8 23.01 5.33 -62.13
CA PHE A 8 23.72 4.20 -62.74
C PHE A 8 23.83 3.00 -61.78
N LYS A 9 23.62 1.79 -62.30
CA LYS A 9 23.89 0.49 -61.64
C LYS A 9 25.06 -0.16 -62.36
N GLN A 10 25.97 -0.81 -61.63
CA GLN A 10 26.71 -1.94 -62.22
C GLN A 10 27.06 -2.97 -61.13
N GLN A 11 26.82 -4.24 -61.45
CA GLN A 11 27.16 -5.39 -60.62
C GLN A 11 28.44 -6.03 -61.14
N VAL A 12 29.36 -6.41 -60.24
CA VAL A 12 30.18 -7.62 -60.39
C VAL A 12 30.20 -8.29 -59.03
N GLY A 13 29.93 -9.59 -58.97
CA GLY A 13 29.79 -10.33 -57.72
C GLY A 13 31.00 -11.19 -57.39
N LEU A 14 31.20 -11.46 -56.10
CA LEU A 14 32.00 -12.57 -55.57
C LEU A 14 31.52 -12.90 -54.15
N GLN A 15 30.93 -14.09 -53.97
CA GLN A 15 30.89 -14.81 -52.70
C GLN A 15 32.03 -15.84 -52.74
N PRO A 16 32.72 -16.13 -51.62
CA PRO A 16 32.19 -17.10 -50.66
C PRO A 16 32.54 -16.82 -49.18
N GLY A 17 32.09 -17.69 -48.28
CA GLY A 17 32.71 -17.83 -46.95
C GLY A 17 31.74 -17.86 -45.77
N ARG A 18 31.06 -18.99 -45.56
CA ARG A 18 30.32 -19.27 -44.32
C ARG A 18 31.15 -20.22 -43.47
N PHE A 19 31.83 -19.71 -42.43
CA PHE A 19 32.52 -20.55 -41.46
C PHE A 19 31.70 -20.66 -40.16
N SER A 20 31.13 -21.85 -39.96
CA SER A 20 30.78 -22.39 -38.66
C SER A 20 31.82 -23.46 -38.32
N VAL A 21 32.45 -23.37 -37.16
CA VAL A 21 33.22 -24.45 -36.56
C VAL A 21 32.59 -24.76 -35.20
N SER A 22 32.33 -26.05 -34.98
CA SER A 22 31.72 -26.62 -33.78
C SER A 22 32.79 -27.14 -32.81
N GLU A 23 32.35 -27.59 -31.63
CA GLU A 23 33.08 -28.47 -30.70
C GLU A 23 34.29 -27.78 -29.99
N GLU A 24 34.45 -27.87 -28.67
CA GLU A 24 34.61 -29.11 -27.90
C GLU A 24 34.02 -29.04 -26.48
N ALA A 25 33.58 -30.20 -26.00
CA ALA A 25 33.45 -30.57 -24.59
C ALA A 25 33.44 -32.11 -24.50
N PRO A 26 33.80 -32.74 -23.37
CA PRO A 26 34.59 -32.30 -22.21
C PRO A 26 35.83 -33.21 -22.03
N PRO A 27 36.44 -33.23 -20.83
CA PRO A 27 36.75 -34.54 -20.24
C PRO A 27 36.19 -34.73 -18.82
N ARG A 28 35.97 -36.00 -18.46
CA ARG A 28 35.64 -36.51 -17.11
C ARG A 28 36.89 -37.12 -16.44
N TYR A 29 36.71 -37.63 -15.22
CA TYR A 29 37.64 -38.37 -14.34
C TYR A 29 38.55 -37.49 -13.45
N SER A 30 38.90 -37.84 -12.21
CA SER A 30 38.25 -38.63 -11.12
C SER A 30 39.12 -38.61 -9.84
N CYS A 31 38.53 -38.94 -8.66
CA CYS A 31 39.18 -39.49 -7.45
C CYS A 31 40.03 -38.59 -6.49
N SER A 32 39.41 -38.27 -5.34
CA SER A 32 39.77 -38.65 -3.94
C SER A 32 41.20 -38.58 -3.35
N HIS A 33 41.31 -37.89 -2.19
CA HIS A 33 41.79 -38.35 -0.85
C HIS A 33 41.27 -37.30 0.19
N ASP A 34 40.66 -37.63 1.34
CA ASP A 34 41.17 -38.25 2.60
C ASP A 34 42.26 -37.40 3.29
N ASP A 35 42.33 -37.20 4.62
CA ASP A 35 41.76 -37.82 5.84
C ASP A 35 41.29 -36.70 6.85
N SER A 36 40.80 -36.88 8.09
CA SER A 36 40.78 -37.99 9.08
C SER A 36 39.69 -37.81 10.14
N HIS A 37 38.96 -38.88 10.52
CA HIS A 37 38.87 -39.40 11.90
C HIS A 37 37.64 -40.33 12.11
N THR A 38 37.92 -41.60 12.41
CA THR A 38 37.04 -42.53 13.15
C THR A 38 37.76 -43.01 14.41
N PRO A 39 37.09 -43.73 15.33
CA PRO A 39 37.11 -45.19 15.20
C PRO A 39 35.76 -45.90 15.44
N ASN A 40 35.69 -47.15 14.98
CA ASN A 40 34.53 -48.06 15.05
C ASN A 40 34.35 -48.73 16.42
N ILE A 41 33.24 -49.47 16.62
CA ILE A 41 33.24 -50.93 16.93
C ILE A 41 31.82 -51.56 16.99
N HIS A 42 31.66 -52.65 16.21
CA HIS A 42 30.79 -53.86 16.27
C HIS A 42 29.32 -53.95 16.76
N LEU A 43 28.53 -54.61 15.89
CA LEU A 43 27.50 -55.69 16.08
C LEU A 43 26.89 -56.01 17.46
N SER A 44 25.56 -56.18 17.48
CA SER A 44 24.90 -57.48 17.82
C SER A 44 23.38 -57.50 17.54
N ASN A 45 22.84 -58.62 17.03
CA ASN A 45 21.39 -58.93 16.93
C ASN A 45 20.84 -59.50 18.25
N SER A 46 19.59 -59.18 18.62
CA SER A 46 18.66 -60.16 19.23
C SER A 46 17.21 -59.67 19.41
N ASN A 47 16.28 -60.51 18.95
CA ASN A 47 14.81 -60.60 19.12
C ASN A 47 14.13 -60.02 20.40
N ALA A 48 12.86 -59.63 20.24
CA ALA A 48 11.65 -60.21 20.90
C ALA A 48 10.57 -59.18 21.32
N ASP A 49 9.35 -59.36 20.78
CA ASP A 49 8.03 -59.33 21.46
C ASP A 49 7.71 -58.24 22.52
N SER A 50 6.59 -57.50 22.47
CA SER A 50 5.28 -57.74 21.84
C SER A 50 4.26 -56.64 22.17
N ASN A 51 3.18 -56.55 21.38
CA ASN A 51 1.85 -55.96 21.69
C ASN A 51 1.77 -54.43 22.04
N ARG A 52 0.75 -53.62 21.70
CA ARG A 52 -0.54 -53.65 20.95
C ARG A 52 -1.05 -52.18 20.92
N HIS A 53 -1.95 -51.66 20.07
CA HIS A 53 -2.77 -52.03 18.89
C HIS A 53 -2.70 -50.81 17.90
N VAL A 54 -2.85 -50.86 16.57
CA VAL A 54 -3.97 -51.30 15.69
C VAL A 54 -5.23 -50.42 15.94
N LEU A 55 -5.51 -49.32 15.22
CA LEU A 55 -5.91 -49.16 13.80
C LEU A 55 -7.08 -50.09 13.38
N PRO A 56 -8.07 -49.62 12.60
CA PRO A 56 -8.02 -49.78 11.13
C PRO A 56 -8.61 -48.53 10.38
N SER A 57 -8.43 -48.27 9.08
CA SER A 57 -8.48 -49.12 7.86
C SER A 57 -9.87 -49.75 7.65
N ALA A 58 -10.38 -50.07 6.46
CA ALA A 58 -10.23 -49.59 5.07
C ALA A 58 -11.59 -49.94 4.37
N VAL A 59 -11.83 -50.02 3.06
CA VAL A 59 -11.48 -51.11 2.11
C VAL A 59 -12.45 -50.97 0.89
N ALA A 60 -11.90 -50.96 -0.34
CA ALA A 60 -12.33 -51.61 -1.62
C ALA A 60 -13.82 -51.59 -2.10
N VAL A 61 -14.24 -51.97 -3.33
CA VAL A 61 -13.84 -53.08 -4.24
C VAL A 61 -14.03 -52.74 -5.76
N GLU A 62 -13.32 -53.52 -6.57
CA GLU A 62 -13.15 -53.69 -8.03
C GLU A 62 -14.38 -53.62 -8.98
N THR A 63 -14.14 -53.38 -10.29
CA THR A 63 -14.30 -54.37 -11.39
C THR A 63 -13.86 -53.85 -12.79
N GLU A 64 -13.49 -54.75 -13.71
CA GLU A 64 -13.11 -54.50 -15.12
C GLU A 64 -14.25 -54.92 -16.10
N GLY A 65 -14.27 -54.41 -17.35
CA GLY A 65 -15.07 -55.05 -18.43
C GLY A 65 -15.51 -54.19 -19.64
N ALA A 66 -14.96 -54.53 -20.81
CA ALA A 66 -15.25 -54.23 -22.23
C ALA A 66 -16.52 -53.50 -22.77
N GLU A 67 -16.28 -52.88 -23.94
CA GLU A 67 -17.09 -52.33 -25.05
C GLU A 67 -18.63 -52.53 -25.16
N GLY A 68 -19.32 -51.49 -25.69
CA GLY A 68 -20.66 -51.62 -26.33
C GLY A 68 -21.56 -50.38 -26.23
N THR A 69 -21.87 -49.72 -27.35
CA THR A 69 -22.62 -48.44 -27.39
C THR A 69 -24.16 -48.55 -27.35
N PHE A 70 -24.84 -47.81 -26.46
CA PHE A 70 -26.11 -47.13 -26.79
C PHE A 70 -26.46 -45.99 -25.79
N GLU A 71 -26.91 -44.84 -26.31
CA GLU A 71 -27.58 -43.66 -25.68
C GLU A 71 -27.17 -43.14 -24.27
N ARG A 72 -27.15 -41.84 -23.98
CA ARG A 72 -28.07 -40.77 -24.41
C ARG A 72 -27.43 -39.38 -24.26
N ARG A 73 -27.78 -38.43 -25.14
CA ARG A 73 -27.45 -37.00 -24.94
C ARG A 73 -28.23 -36.45 -23.75
N ASP A 74 -27.54 -35.74 -22.85
CA ASP A 74 -28.18 -34.81 -21.92
C ASP A 74 -27.38 -33.50 -21.82
N SER A 75 -28.01 -32.39 -22.18
CA SER A 75 -27.42 -31.05 -22.21
C SER A 75 -27.20 -30.53 -20.78
N ARG A 76 -26.01 -30.74 -20.22
CA ARG A 76 -25.67 -30.22 -18.87
C ARG A 76 -25.41 -28.72 -18.90
N ARG A 77 -26.26 -27.99 -18.17
CA ARG A 77 -26.19 -26.55 -17.90
C ARG A 77 -24.90 -26.19 -17.15
N PRO A 78 -24.42 -24.92 -17.22
CA PRO A 78 -23.21 -24.51 -16.51
C PRO A 78 -23.37 -24.68 -14.99
N SER A 79 -22.37 -25.31 -14.36
CA SER A 79 -22.28 -25.41 -12.89
C SER A 79 -22.08 -24.02 -12.28
N LEU A 80 -22.82 -23.69 -11.23
CA LEU A 80 -22.76 -22.41 -10.52
C LEU A 80 -21.46 -22.21 -9.69
N TYR A 81 -20.53 -23.18 -9.75
CA TYR A 81 -19.18 -23.08 -9.22
C TYR A 81 -18.17 -23.53 -10.27
N SER A 82 -17.85 -22.61 -11.18
CA SER A 82 -16.59 -22.61 -11.93
C SER A 82 -16.16 -21.16 -12.07
N THR A 83 -15.23 -20.72 -11.24
CA THR A 83 -14.59 -19.40 -11.40
C THR A 83 -13.83 -19.41 -12.72
N MET A 84 -14.09 -18.43 -13.60
CA MET A 84 -13.34 -18.24 -14.85
C MET A 84 -11.87 -17.82 -14.66
N ASP A 85 -11.41 -17.74 -13.41
CA ASP A 85 -10.02 -17.46 -13.07
C ASP A 85 -9.13 -18.68 -13.36
N ALA A 86 -8.16 -18.51 -14.26
CA ALA A 86 -7.14 -19.52 -14.54
C ALA A 86 -6.39 -19.89 -13.24
N THR A 87 -6.28 -21.20 -12.97
CA THR A 87 -5.59 -21.70 -11.78
C THR A 87 -4.13 -21.24 -11.75
N PRO A 88 -3.60 -20.82 -10.58
CA PRO A 88 -2.24 -20.30 -10.48
C PRO A 88 -1.22 -21.40 -10.82
N THR A 89 -0.47 -21.22 -11.90
CA THR A 89 0.59 -22.15 -12.30
C THR A 89 1.79 -22.07 -11.35
N LEU A 90 2.28 -23.25 -10.94
CA LEU A 90 3.32 -23.41 -9.91
C LEU A 90 4.65 -22.74 -10.31
N ASP A 91 4.91 -22.62 -11.61
CA ASP A 91 6.10 -21.99 -12.21
C ASP A 91 6.34 -20.53 -11.76
N PHE A 92 5.32 -19.82 -11.30
CA PHE A 92 5.47 -18.45 -10.78
C PHE A 92 5.89 -18.38 -9.30
N TYR A 93 5.85 -19.50 -8.56
CA TYR A 93 6.05 -19.55 -7.11
C TYR A 93 7.21 -20.45 -6.66
N THR A 94 7.85 -21.19 -7.58
CA THR A 94 9.01 -22.04 -7.27
C THR A 94 10.31 -21.23 -7.20
N ASN A 95 10.93 -21.18 -6.01
CA ASN A 95 12.32 -20.73 -5.85
C ASN A 95 13.29 -21.84 -6.29
N ALA A 96 13.35 -22.13 -7.60
CA ALA A 96 14.22 -23.17 -8.14
C ALA A 96 15.57 -22.60 -8.62
N THR A 97 16.62 -22.78 -7.81
CA THR A 97 18.02 -22.62 -8.24
C THR A 97 18.45 -23.82 -9.11
N ALA A 98 17.87 -23.93 -10.29
CA ALA A 98 18.27 -24.90 -11.31
C ALA A 98 18.75 -24.16 -12.57
N THR A 99 19.96 -24.47 -13.03
CA THR A 99 20.63 -23.80 -14.15
C THR A 99 19.84 -23.97 -15.45
N GLY A 100 19.44 -22.86 -16.07
CA GLY A 100 18.88 -22.83 -17.43
C GLY A 100 17.46 -22.26 -17.60
N ARG A 101 16.72 -21.94 -16.53
CA ARG A 101 15.39 -21.31 -16.63
C ARG A 101 15.40 -19.83 -16.20
N HIS A 102 14.91 -18.94 -17.08
CA HIS A 102 14.73 -17.52 -16.76
C HIS A 102 13.53 -17.29 -15.83
N ARG A 103 13.74 -16.46 -14.79
CA ARG A 103 12.69 -15.99 -13.86
C ARG A 103 11.60 -15.24 -14.62
N ARG A 104 10.39 -15.79 -14.67
CA ARG A 104 9.19 -15.10 -15.21
C ARG A 104 8.63 -14.14 -14.15
N SER A 105 8.22 -12.95 -14.58
CA SER A 105 7.60 -11.96 -13.68
C SER A 105 6.15 -12.33 -13.37
N ARG A 106 5.68 -12.02 -12.16
CA ARG A 106 4.32 -12.32 -11.71
C ARG A 106 3.32 -11.37 -12.41
N PRO A 107 2.30 -11.87 -13.14
CA PRO A 107 1.28 -11.01 -13.71
C PRO A 107 0.44 -10.36 -12.60
N SER A 108 -0.05 -9.14 -12.87
CA SER A 108 -1.00 -8.48 -11.96
C SER A 108 -2.43 -8.98 -12.22
N LEU A 109 -3.32 -8.89 -11.22
CA LEU A 109 -4.72 -9.32 -11.35
C LEU A 109 -5.44 -8.66 -12.55
N GLU A 110 -5.10 -7.40 -12.81
CA GLU A 110 -5.56 -6.63 -13.99
C GLU A 110 -5.14 -7.24 -15.34
N THR A 111 -3.99 -7.91 -15.37
CA THR A 111 -3.44 -8.58 -16.56
C THR A 111 -4.22 -9.86 -16.83
N LEU A 112 -4.45 -10.67 -15.79
CA LEU A 112 -5.24 -11.89 -15.88
C LEU A 112 -6.71 -11.60 -16.27
N ARG A 113 -7.27 -10.48 -15.81
CA ARG A 113 -8.59 -10.01 -16.26
C ARG A 113 -8.64 -9.66 -17.74
N LYS A 114 -7.60 -9.00 -18.29
CA LYS A 114 -7.54 -8.64 -19.72
C LYS A 114 -7.37 -9.86 -20.62
N ASP A 115 -6.59 -10.84 -20.20
CA ASP A 115 -6.46 -12.11 -20.92
C ASP A 115 -7.80 -12.89 -20.91
N GLY A 116 -8.59 -12.78 -19.83
CA GLY A 116 -9.96 -13.31 -19.75
C GLY A 116 -11.00 -12.58 -20.61
N GLU A 117 -10.77 -11.32 -20.99
CA GLU A 117 -11.66 -10.51 -21.83
C GLU A 117 -11.41 -10.72 -23.35
N THR A 118 -10.42 -11.54 -23.74
CA THR A 118 -10.13 -11.90 -25.15
C THR A 118 -10.19 -13.41 -25.42
N GLY A 119 -11.21 -14.08 -24.86
CA GLY A 119 -11.46 -15.53 -25.01
C GLY A 119 -12.62 -15.89 -25.95
N SER A 120 -12.53 -15.62 -27.26
CA SER A 120 -13.53 -16.11 -28.23
C SER A 120 -12.96 -16.44 -29.61
N ALA A 121 -11.92 -17.29 -29.65
CA ALA A 121 -11.56 -18.12 -30.81
C ALA A 121 -10.55 -19.21 -30.37
N LEU A 122 -11.04 -20.33 -29.82
CA LEU A 122 -10.21 -21.54 -29.72
C LEU A 122 -10.29 -22.31 -31.04
N GLY A 123 -9.14 -22.45 -31.71
CA GLY A 123 -8.88 -23.53 -32.66
C GLY A 123 -7.85 -24.47 -32.03
N ASP A 124 -8.19 -25.74 -31.87
CA ASP A 124 -7.37 -26.72 -31.13
C ASP A 124 -6.10 -27.15 -31.89
N PRO A 125 -5.04 -27.63 -31.20
CA PRO A 125 -3.75 -27.90 -31.81
C PRO A 125 -3.65 -29.31 -32.42
N GLY A 126 -3.16 -29.39 -33.66
CA GLY A 126 -3.01 -30.66 -34.39
C GLY A 126 -1.66 -30.84 -35.07
N VAL A 127 -0.71 -31.45 -34.36
CA VAL A 127 0.36 -32.37 -34.83
C VAL A 127 1.38 -31.88 -35.90
N SER A 128 2.65 -32.29 -35.70
CA SER A 128 3.80 -32.17 -36.62
C SER A 128 4.32 -30.75 -36.93
N GLY A 129 5.59 -30.52 -37.28
CA GLY A 129 6.72 -31.44 -37.39
C GLY A 129 7.63 -31.09 -38.57
N CYS A 130 8.72 -30.39 -38.29
CA CYS A 130 9.90 -30.16 -39.16
C CYS A 130 9.78 -29.24 -40.41
N GLN A 131 10.82 -28.38 -40.53
CA GLN A 131 11.45 -27.83 -41.76
C GLN A 131 10.68 -26.87 -42.68
N GLY A 132 11.46 -25.98 -43.35
CA GLY A 132 11.00 -25.17 -44.49
C GLY A 132 11.50 -23.72 -44.49
N LYS A 133 12.39 -23.37 -45.43
CA LYS A 133 12.63 -21.98 -45.88
C LYS A 133 11.88 -21.78 -47.19
N GLU A 134 11.38 -20.56 -47.46
CA GLU A 134 11.49 -19.77 -48.71
C GLU A 134 10.46 -18.61 -48.71
N LYS A 135 10.90 -17.34 -48.83
CA LYS A 135 11.04 -16.50 -50.04
C LYS A 135 9.72 -16.02 -50.69
N GLN A 136 9.46 -14.71 -50.50
CA GLN A 136 8.95 -13.72 -51.45
C GLN A 136 7.81 -14.10 -52.43
N GLN A 137 6.70 -13.35 -52.35
CA GLN A 137 6.26 -12.52 -53.48
C GLN A 137 5.38 -11.33 -53.02
N HIS A 138 5.17 -10.38 -53.93
CA HIS A 138 4.62 -9.04 -53.70
C HIS A 138 3.48 -8.83 -54.71
N SER A 139 2.31 -8.41 -54.24
CA SER A 139 1.22 -7.91 -55.08
C SER A 139 0.36 -6.97 -54.25
N ASP A 140 0.18 -5.74 -54.72
CA ASP A 140 -0.49 -4.68 -54.00
C ASP A 140 -2.01 -4.85 -53.97
N HIS A 141 -2.61 -4.59 -52.81
CA HIS A 141 -3.94 -3.99 -52.71
C HIS A 141 -4.01 -3.11 -51.46
N GLU A 142 -4.42 -1.86 -51.65
CA GLU A 142 -4.61 -0.90 -50.56
C GLU A 142 -5.88 -1.24 -49.77
N GLU A 143 -5.73 -1.60 -48.49
CA GLU A 143 -6.79 -1.42 -47.49
C GLU A 143 -6.30 -0.53 -46.36
N ALA A 144 -7.17 0.39 -45.92
CA ALA A 144 -6.83 1.49 -45.02
C ALA A 144 -6.63 1.03 -43.57
N GLY A 145 -5.48 0.42 -43.27
CA GLY A 145 -5.07 0.03 -41.93
C GLY A 145 -4.85 1.23 -41.01
N THR A 146 -5.70 1.39 -40.00
CA THR A 146 -5.59 2.42 -38.96
C THR A 146 -4.19 2.40 -38.32
N LYS A 147 -3.42 3.49 -38.44
CA LYS A 147 -2.13 3.63 -37.76
C LYS A 147 -2.34 3.51 -36.25
N GLN A 148 -1.92 2.40 -35.66
CA GLN A 148 -1.76 2.34 -34.21
C GLN A 148 -0.81 3.46 -33.78
N PRO A 149 -1.14 4.24 -32.73
CA PRO A 149 -0.23 5.27 -32.25
C PRO A 149 1.06 4.58 -31.77
N LYS A 150 2.20 4.97 -32.34
CA LYS A 150 3.52 4.55 -31.84
C LYS A 150 3.56 4.82 -30.35
N GLN A 151 3.63 3.78 -29.53
CA GLN A 151 3.88 3.95 -28.10
C GLN A 151 5.20 4.70 -27.93
N PRO A 152 5.28 5.69 -27.03
CA PRO A 152 6.51 6.45 -26.84
C PRO A 152 7.66 5.53 -26.45
N VAL A 153 8.85 5.79 -27.02
CA VAL A 153 10.06 4.99 -26.76
C VAL A 153 10.45 5.18 -25.29
N ARG A 154 10.12 4.21 -24.44
CA ARG A 154 10.44 4.27 -23.01
C ARG A 154 11.94 4.09 -22.78
N PHE A 155 12.49 4.87 -21.85
CA PHE A 155 13.91 4.87 -21.53
C PHE A 155 14.32 3.65 -20.68
N GLY A 156 15.55 3.19 -20.89
CA GLY A 156 16.19 2.19 -20.04
C GLY A 156 16.80 2.81 -18.78
N TRP A 157 17.30 1.98 -17.87
CA TRP A 157 17.88 2.45 -16.60
C TRP A 157 19.15 3.30 -16.77
N VAL A 158 19.98 3.01 -17.78
CA VAL A 158 21.20 3.77 -18.08
C VAL A 158 20.86 5.18 -18.57
N THR A 159 20.05 5.27 -19.64
CA THR A 159 19.72 6.55 -20.30
C THR A 159 18.69 7.37 -19.53
N GLY A 160 17.70 6.73 -18.91
CA GLY A 160 16.65 7.41 -18.17
C GLY A 160 17.04 7.80 -16.74
N VAL A 161 17.78 6.96 -16.02
CA VAL A 161 18.08 7.20 -14.60
C VAL A 161 19.55 7.54 -14.38
N MET A 162 20.48 6.67 -14.79
CA MET A 162 21.89 6.82 -14.43
C MET A 162 22.50 8.11 -15.00
N ILE A 163 22.36 8.36 -16.31
CA ILE A 163 22.89 9.57 -16.96
C ILE A 163 22.25 10.84 -16.40
N ARG A 164 20.92 10.86 -16.18
CA ARG A 164 20.21 12.01 -15.59
C ARG A 164 20.65 12.30 -14.14
N CYS A 165 20.88 11.27 -13.34
CA CYS A 165 21.43 11.45 -11.99
C CYS A 165 22.89 11.94 -12.04
N MET A 166 23.74 11.37 -12.90
CA MET A 166 25.14 11.81 -13.05
C MET A 166 25.25 13.27 -13.49
N LEU A 167 24.46 13.71 -14.47
CA LEU A 167 24.42 15.10 -14.93
C LEU A 167 24.04 16.11 -13.84
N ASN A 168 23.10 15.74 -12.95
CA ASN A 168 22.64 16.62 -11.88
C ASN A 168 23.53 16.58 -10.63
N ILE A 169 24.33 15.51 -10.46
CA ILE A 169 25.36 15.41 -9.41
C ILE A 169 26.63 16.15 -9.85
N TRP A 170 27.06 16.00 -11.10
CA TRP A 170 28.16 16.76 -11.71
C TRP A 170 27.76 18.22 -12.01
N GLY A 171 27.47 18.98 -10.96
CA GLY A 171 27.20 20.41 -11.03
C GLY A 171 28.48 21.27 -11.00
N VAL A 172 28.28 22.58 -10.97
CA VAL A 172 29.36 23.57 -11.10
C VAL A 172 30.44 23.52 -10.00
N ILE A 173 30.08 23.04 -8.80
CA ILE A 173 30.98 22.89 -7.63
C ILE A 173 32.16 21.94 -7.94
N LEU A 174 31.95 20.93 -8.78
CA LEU A 174 33.00 19.99 -9.18
C LEU A 174 34.20 20.72 -9.80
N PHE A 175 33.93 21.71 -10.66
CA PHE A 175 34.97 22.40 -11.41
C PHE A 175 35.51 23.64 -10.70
N LEU A 176 34.63 24.44 -10.09
CA LEU A 176 35.00 25.76 -9.54
C LEU A 176 35.34 25.78 -8.05
N ARG A 177 35.02 24.72 -7.30
CA ARG A 177 35.13 24.73 -5.82
C ARG A 177 35.78 23.50 -5.23
N LEU A 178 35.77 22.33 -5.89
CA LEU A 178 36.44 21.11 -5.38
C LEU A 178 37.96 21.32 -5.18
N SER A 179 38.61 22.01 -6.12
CA SER A 179 40.00 22.46 -6.03
C SER A 179 40.23 23.31 -4.79
N TRP A 180 39.44 24.37 -4.64
CA TRP A 180 39.51 25.30 -3.51
C TRP A 180 39.25 24.62 -2.15
N ILE A 181 38.23 23.76 -2.04
CA ILE A 181 37.96 22.95 -0.84
C ILE A 181 39.17 22.04 -0.52
N THR A 182 39.83 21.49 -1.55
CA THR A 182 41.06 20.69 -1.37
C THR A 182 42.24 21.53 -0.87
N SER A 183 42.35 22.82 -1.22
CA SER A 183 43.36 23.71 -0.61
C SER A 183 43.14 23.89 0.89
N GLN A 184 41.89 24.16 1.29
CA GLN A 184 41.53 24.57 2.65
C GLN A 184 41.56 23.38 3.62
N ALA A 185 40.87 22.29 3.25
CA ALA A 185 40.74 21.13 4.10
C ALA A 185 41.94 20.16 3.98
N GLY A 186 42.69 20.22 2.88
CA GLY A 186 43.69 19.21 2.54
C GLY A 186 43.06 17.89 2.07
N ILE A 187 43.82 17.08 1.34
CA ILE A 187 43.31 15.92 0.58
C ILE A 187 42.53 14.95 1.48
N ILE A 188 43.05 14.60 2.66
CA ILE A 188 42.42 13.63 3.57
C ILE A 188 41.07 14.15 4.07
N LEU A 189 41.01 15.41 4.49
CA LEU A 189 39.79 15.97 5.08
C LEU A 189 38.74 16.30 4.00
N THR A 190 39.16 16.64 2.77
CA THR A 190 38.26 16.70 1.61
C THR A 190 37.66 15.34 1.28
N TRP A 191 38.44 14.25 1.36
CA TRP A 191 37.89 12.89 1.23
C TRP A 191 36.87 12.58 2.34
N VAL A 192 37.11 13.01 3.59
CA VAL A 192 36.10 12.88 4.67
C VAL A 192 34.83 13.68 4.37
N ILE A 193 34.95 14.92 3.87
CA ILE A 193 33.81 15.75 3.41
C ILE A 193 33.00 15.05 2.31
N ILE A 194 33.68 14.49 1.30
CA ILE A 194 33.07 13.74 0.20
C ILE A 194 32.34 12.51 0.75
N LEU A 195 33.02 11.67 1.54
CA LEU A 195 32.46 10.44 2.08
C LEU A 195 31.27 10.71 3.01
N MET A 196 31.28 11.79 3.80
CA MET A 196 30.15 12.17 4.64
C MET A 196 28.92 12.56 3.80
N SER A 197 29.10 13.34 2.73
CA SER A 197 28.03 13.64 1.76
C SER A 197 27.49 12.37 1.08
N VAL A 198 28.39 11.44 0.73
CA VAL A 198 28.04 10.18 0.07
C VAL A 198 27.30 9.24 1.00
N ILE A 199 27.59 9.22 2.31
CA ILE A 199 26.82 8.46 3.30
C ILE A 199 25.38 8.99 3.36
N VAL A 200 25.18 10.31 3.52
CA VAL A 200 23.85 10.93 3.59
C VAL A 200 23.02 10.65 2.32
N THR A 201 23.63 10.81 1.15
CA THR A 201 22.95 10.63 -0.14
C THR A 201 22.72 9.16 -0.47
N SER A 202 23.64 8.26 -0.12
CA SER A 202 23.46 6.81 -0.27
C SER A 202 22.34 6.28 0.62
N VAL A 203 22.30 6.65 1.90
CA VAL A 203 21.18 6.30 2.80
C VAL A 203 19.85 6.76 2.22
N THR A 204 19.81 8.00 1.72
CA THR A 204 18.61 8.58 1.10
C THR A 204 18.23 7.86 -0.19
N ALA A 205 19.21 7.44 -1.01
CA ALA A 205 18.98 6.63 -2.20
C ALA A 205 18.44 5.22 -1.88
N LEU A 206 18.85 4.60 -0.76
CA LEU A 206 18.26 3.35 -0.26
C LEU A 206 16.79 3.55 0.16
N SER A 207 16.47 4.66 0.85
CA SER A 207 15.10 5.04 1.21
C SER A 207 14.23 5.32 -0.02
N VAL A 208 14.72 6.07 -1.00
CA VAL A 208 14.03 6.32 -2.28
C VAL A 208 13.87 5.03 -3.08
N SER A 209 14.84 4.11 -3.03
CA SER A 209 14.72 2.78 -3.64
C SER A 209 13.65 1.92 -2.96
N ALA A 210 13.48 2.04 -1.65
CA ALA A 210 12.39 1.40 -0.90
C ALA A 210 11.02 1.97 -1.32
N ILE A 211 10.90 3.30 -1.46
CA ILE A 211 9.71 3.96 -2.00
C ILE A 211 9.41 3.49 -3.44
N ALA A 212 10.41 3.50 -4.32
CA ALA A 212 10.27 3.13 -5.73
C ALA A 212 9.98 1.63 -5.98
N THR A 213 10.14 0.78 -4.96
CA THR A 213 9.85 -0.66 -5.01
C THR A 213 8.61 -1.03 -4.19
N ASN A 214 7.85 -0.04 -3.72
CA ASN A 214 6.66 -0.19 -2.93
C ASN A 214 5.38 0.01 -3.78
N GLY A 215 4.91 -1.07 -4.41
CA GLY A 215 3.74 -1.05 -5.28
C GLY A 215 4.03 -0.50 -6.68
N LYS A 216 3.00 -0.41 -7.53
CA LYS A 216 3.14 0.05 -8.92
C LYS A 216 3.51 1.54 -8.96
N VAL A 217 4.73 1.84 -9.39
CA VAL A 217 5.16 3.21 -9.68
C VAL A 217 4.35 3.76 -10.86
N SER A 218 3.68 4.88 -10.64
CA SER A 218 2.85 5.56 -11.64
C SER A 218 3.58 6.74 -12.29
N SER A 219 3.02 7.23 -13.40
CA SER A 219 3.60 8.22 -14.31
C SER A 219 3.67 9.68 -13.80
N GLY A 220 3.81 9.90 -12.49
CA GLY A 220 3.71 11.22 -11.85
C GLY A 220 5.02 11.83 -11.31
N GLY A 221 6.17 11.20 -11.56
CA GLY A 221 7.48 11.68 -11.06
C GLY A 221 7.70 11.44 -9.56
N ALA A 222 8.75 12.07 -9.00
CA ALA A 222 9.25 11.76 -7.66
C ALA A 222 8.26 12.13 -6.55
N TYR A 223 7.64 13.32 -6.61
CA TYR A 223 6.65 13.73 -5.62
C TYR A 223 5.44 12.78 -5.58
N PHE A 224 4.90 12.39 -6.73
CA PHE A 224 3.73 11.50 -6.81
C PHE A 224 4.04 10.10 -6.25
N MET A 225 5.27 9.62 -6.46
CA MET A 225 5.75 8.36 -5.89
C MET A 225 5.87 8.44 -4.36
N ILE A 226 6.36 9.57 -3.83
CA ILE A 226 6.48 9.86 -2.40
C ILE A 226 5.09 9.99 -1.76
N SER A 227 4.20 10.84 -2.30
CA SER A 227 2.91 11.17 -1.69
C SER A 227 1.94 9.99 -1.65
N ARG A 228 1.97 9.10 -2.65
CA ARG A 228 1.15 7.87 -2.64
C ARG A 228 1.70 6.77 -1.73
N THR A 229 3.01 6.76 -1.49
CA THR A 229 3.66 5.73 -0.66
C THR A 229 3.63 6.07 0.83
N LEU A 230 3.89 7.35 1.16
CA LEU A 230 4.04 7.85 2.53
C LEU A 230 2.82 8.64 3.01
N GLY A 231 1.84 8.84 2.14
CA GLY A 231 0.62 9.61 2.40
C GLY A 231 0.78 11.11 2.16
N PRO A 232 -0.34 11.85 2.01
CA PRO A 232 -0.32 13.29 1.75
C PRO A 232 0.27 14.10 2.93
N GLU A 233 0.20 13.58 4.16
CA GLU A 233 0.71 14.24 5.38
C GLU A 233 2.23 14.43 5.33
N MET A 234 2.98 13.39 4.94
CA MET A 234 4.43 13.49 4.77
C MET A 234 4.78 14.02 3.37
N GLY A 235 4.03 13.59 2.35
CA GLY A 235 4.27 13.96 0.95
C GLY A 235 4.16 15.46 0.69
N GLY A 236 3.15 16.13 1.24
CA GLY A 236 2.89 17.56 1.02
C GLY A 236 4.08 18.46 1.42
N PRO A 237 4.54 18.42 2.70
CA PRO A 237 5.70 19.18 3.17
C PRO A 237 6.99 18.81 2.42
N ILE A 238 7.23 17.52 2.14
CA ILE A 238 8.38 17.09 1.33
C ILE A 238 8.34 17.73 -0.06
N GLY A 239 7.16 17.75 -0.71
CA GLY A 239 6.95 18.36 -2.02
C GLY A 239 7.22 19.86 -2.05
N VAL A 240 6.72 20.61 -1.05
CA VAL A 240 6.99 22.06 -0.92
C VAL A 240 8.48 22.33 -0.79
N VAL A 241 9.13 21.68 0.18
CA VAL A 241 10.56 21.90 0.48
C VAL A 241 11.44 21.47 -0.70
N PHE A 242 11.17 20.32 -1.31
CA PHE A 242 11.93 19.83 -2.47
C PHE A 242 11.72 20.70 -3.72
N SER A 243 10.52 21.24 -3.94
CA SER A 243 10.27 22.19 -5.03
C SER A 243 11.06 23.48 -4.83
N PHE A 244 11.06 24.04 -3.61
CA PHE A 244 11.81 25.25 -3.28
C PHE A 244 13.32 25.01 -3.41
N ALA A 245 13.82 23.89 -2.87
CA ALA A 245 15.23 23.52 -2.94
C ALA A 245 15.73 23.38 -4.39
N ASN A 246 14.92 22.76 -5.28
CA ASN A 246 15.22 22.70 -6.72
C ASN A 246 15.26 24.10 -7.37
N ALA A 247 14.37 25.04 -6.99
CA ALA A 247 14.41 26.41 -7.51
C ALA A 247 15.72 27.14 -7.15
N LEU A 248 16.20 26.98 -5.91
CA LEU A 248 17.50 27.52 -5.49
C LEU A 248 18.68 26.79 -6.19
N ALA A 249 18.59 25.48 -6.39
CA ALA A 249 19.61 24.72 -7.13
C ALA A 249 19.73 25.16 -8.60
N CYS A 250 18.63 25.60 -9.23
CA CYS A 250 18.69 26.27 -10.51
C CYS A 250 19.51 27.57 -10.42
N ALA A 251 19.18 28.46 -9.46
CA ALA A 251 19.90 29.72 -9.26
C ALA A 251 21.41 29.54 -9.05
N MET A 252 21.82 28.62 -8.18
CA MET A 252 23.23 28.33 -7.88
C MET A 252 24.01 27.86 -9.11
N ASN A 253 23.46 26.93 -9.89
CA ASN A 253 24.14 26.46 -11.10
C ASN A 253 24.23 27.57 -12.16
N THR A 254 23.21 28.42 -12.29
CA THR A 254 23.27 29.62 -13.15
C THR A 254 24.29 30.65 -12.67
N VAL A 255 24.40 30.90 -11.35
CA VAL A 255 25.43 31.81 -10.80
C VAL A 255 26.84 31.28 -11.08
N GLY A 256 27.09 29.97 -10.92
CA GLY A 256 28.41 29.40 -11.24
C GLY A 256 28.75 29.42 -12.74
N PHE A 257 27.75 29.30 -13.62
CA PHE A 257 27.92 29.59 -15.06
C PHE A 257 28.35 31.05 -15.26
N ALA A 258 27.64 31.99 -14.64
CA ALA A 258 27.89 33.42 -14.78
C ALA A 258 29.24 33.85 -14.18
N GLU A 259 29.71 33.24 -13.08
CA GLU A 259 31.08 33.42 -12.57
C GLU A 259 32.11 33.01 -13.62
N THR A 260 31.96 31.83 -14.25
CA THR A 260 32.89 31.34 -15.28
C THR A 260 32.90 32.22 -16.53
N VAL A 261 31.74 32.70 -16.97
CA VAL A 261 31.64 33.66 -18.07
C VAL A 261 32.31 34.99 -17.71
N ARG A 262 32.10 35.50 -16.49
CA ARG A 262 32.72 36.73 -16.02
C ARG A 262 34.25 36.61 -15.95
N ASP A 263 34.77 35.48 -15.51
CA ASP A 263 36.23 35.23 -15.49
C ASP A 263 36.81 35.25 -16.91
N LEU A 264 36.13 34.62 -17.88
CA LEU A 264 36.51 34.67 -19.30
C LEU A 264 36.43 36.08 -19.90
N LEU A 265 35.43 36.89 -19.51
CA LEU A 265 35.33 38.30 -19.92
C LEU A 265 36.51 39.13 -19.39
N ILE A 266 36.93 38.90 -18.14
CA ILE A 266 38.11 39.56 -17.56
C ILE A 266 39.39 39.14 -18.31
N GLU A 267 39.56 37.85 -18.61
CA GLU A 267 40.72 37.34 -19.36
C GLU A 267 40.87 37.99 -20.76
N HIS A 268 39.76 38.34 -21.39
CA HIS A 268 39.71 39.01 -22.69
C HIS A 268 39.60 40.55 -22.61
N GLY A 269 39.66 41.15 -21.41
CA GLY A 269 39.56 42.60 -21.20
C GLY A 269 38.18 43.21 -21.47
N ALA A 270 37.14 42.40 -21.57
CA ALA A 270 35.77 42.80 -21.94
C ALA A 270 34.85 42.94 -20.71
N VAL A 271 35.23 43.78 -19.75
CA VAL A 271 34.41 44.10 -18.56
C VAL A 271 33.21 44.95 -18.96
N MET A 272 32.00 44.60 -18.52
CA MET A 272 30.78 45.34 -18.89
C MET A 272 30.47 46.48 -17.91
N VAL A 273 30.43 46.18 -16.61
CA VAL A 273 30.16 47.16 -15.55
C VAL A 273 31.05 46.91 -14.33
N ASP A 274 30.79 45.83 -13.59
CA ASP A 274 31.54 45.46 -12.37
C ASP A 274 31.57 43.93 -12.23
N PRO A 275 32.63 43.31 -11.66
CA PRO A 275 32.73 41.85 -11.52
C PRO A 275 31.56 41.15 -10.78
N ILE A 276 30.80 41.88 -9.94
CA ILE A 276 29.60 41.38 -9.26
C ILE A 276 28.33 41.64 -10.10
N ASN A 277 28.23 42.81 -10.73
CA ASN A 277 27.06 43.17 -11.54
C ASN A 277 27.04 42.40 -12.88
N ASP A 278 28.20 42.10 -13.45
CA ASP A 278 28.34 41.26 -14.64
C ASP A 278 27.81 39.84 -14.37
N VAL A 279 28.08 39.26 -13.19
CA VAL A 279 27.51 37.96 -12.76
C VAL A 279 25.98 38.03 -12.64
N ARG A 280 25.42 39.15 -12.15
CA ARG A 280 23.95 39.35 -12.10
C ARG A 280 23.35 39.42 -13.50
N ILE A 281 23.93 40.21 -14.39
CA ILE A 281 23.44 40.43 -15.76
C ILE A 281 23.48 39.12 -16.55
N VAL A 282 24.63 38.43 -16.56
CA VAL A 282 24.79 37.14 -17.23
C VAL A 282 23.88 36.08 -16.59
N GLY A 283 23.74 36.06 -15.26
CA GLY A 283 22.85 35.13 -14.55
C GLY A 283 21.37 35.31 -14.93
N VAL A 284 20.88 36.55 -15.03
CA VAL A 284 19.50 36.83 -15.43
C VAL A 284 19.29 36.55 -16.93
N ALA A 285 20.23 36.90 -17.80
CA ALA A 285 20.17 36.60 -19.23
C ALA A 285 20.18 35.09 -19.52
N THR A 286 20.87 34.30 -18.70
CA THR A 286 20.97 32.84 -18.88
C THR A 286 19.76 32.11 -18.30
N VAL A 287 19.23 32.49 -17.13
CA VAL A 287 17.99 31.87 -16.60
C VAL A 287 16.76 32.23 -17.45
N THR A 288 16.71 33.41 -18.06
CA THR A 288 15.66 33.74 -19.06
C THR A 288 15.78 32.89 -20.31
N LEU A 289 16.98 32.68 -20.86
CA LEU A 289 17.21 31.78 -21.99
C LEU A 289 16.83 30.32 -21.65
N LEU A 290 17.22 29.82 -20.48
CA LEU A 290 16.85 28.47 -20.01
C LEU A 290 15.33 28.33 -19.83
N LEU A 291 14.64 29.37 -19.35
CA LEU A 291 13.19 29.40 -19.28
C LEU A 291 12.57 29.28 -20.68
N LEU A 292 13.02 30.06 -21.66
CA LEU A 292 12.54 29.98 -23.05
C LEU A 292 12.76 28.58 -23.65
N ILE A 293 13.91 27.95 -23.39
CA ILE A 293 14.18 26.57 -23.81
C ILE A 293 13.22 25.58 -23.14
N SER A 294 12.96 25.73 -21.84
CA SER A 294 12.02 24.86 -21.11
C SER A 294 10.57 24.97 -21.61
N LEU A 295 10.18 26.15 -22.11
CA LEU A 295 8.86 26.42 -22.71
C LEU A 295 8.76 25.96 -24.17
N ALA A 296 9.87 25.73 -24.87
CA ALA A 296 9.90 25.25 -26.25
C ALA A 296 9.63 23.72 -26.37
N GLY A 297 9.69 22.99 -25.26
CA GLY A 297 9.16 21.63 -25.14
C GLY A 297 10.16 20.57 -24.65
N MET A 298 9.61 19.61 -23.90
CA MET A 298 10.32 18.52 -23.21
C MET A 298 11.21 17.62 -24.08
N GLU A 299 10.90 17.47 -25.37
CA GLU A 299 11.68 16.61 -26.27
C GLU A 299 13.09 17.16 -26.55
N TRP A 300 13.25 18.49 -26.55
CA TRP A 300 14.54 19.14 -26.76
C TRP A 300 15.42 18.99 -25.52
N GLU A 301 14.88 19.16 -24.30
CA GLU A 301 15.59 18.93 -23.04
C GLU A 301 16.26 17.55 -23.00
N ALA A 302 15.50 16.49 -23.30
CA ALA A 302 15.99 15.11 -23.24
C ALA A 302 17.13 14.82 -24.25
N LYS A 303 17.11 15.46 -25.43
CA LYS A 303 18.18 15.34 -26.43
C LYS A 303 19.42 16.14 -26.00
N THR A 304 19.23 17.37 -25.52
CA THR A 304 20.32 18.26 -25.10
C THR A 304 21.08 17.71 -23.88
N GLN A 305 20.42 17.01 -22.96
CA GLN A 305 21.10 16.33 -21.84
C GLN A 305 22.12 15.28 -22.31
N ILE A 306 21.82 14.52 -23.37
CA ILE A 306 22.77 13.54 -23.92
C ILE A 306 23.99 14.26 -24.53
N LEU A 307 23.79 15.39 -25.19
CA LEU A 307 24.87 16.24 -25.70
C LEU A 307 25.76 16.77 -24.57
N PHE A 308 25.17 17.34 -23.52
CA PHE A 308 25.92 17.82 -22.35
C PHE A 308 26.71 16.70 -21.65
N PHE A 309 26.14 15.49 -21.56
CA PHE A 309 26.85 14.33 -21.01
C PHE A 309 28.09 13.96 -21.83
N LEU A 310 28.00 13.95 -23.16
CA LEU A 310 29.13 13.68 -24.03
C LEU A 310 30.23 14.74 -23.88
N VAL A 311 29.87 16.03 -23.83
CA VAL A 311 30.84 17.12 -23.58
C VAL A 311 31.55 16.90 -22.25
N LEU A 312 30.82 16.60 -21.17
CA LEU A 312 31.42 16.37 -19.84
C LEU A 312 32.41 15.20 -19.80
N ILE A 313 32.10 14.07 -20.43
CA ILE A 313 33.02 12.92 -20.50
C ILE A 313 34.31 13.28 -21.26
N VAL A 314 34.20 14.06 -22.34
CA VAL A 314 35.37 14.54 -23.09
C VAL A 314 36.18 15.54 -22.26
N SER A 315 35.54 16.46 -21.52
CA SER A 315 36.20 17.39 -20.59
C SER A 315 36.94 16.65 -19.45
N PHE A 316 36.34 15.62 -18.83
CA PHE A 316 37.02 14.80 -17.83
C PHE A 316 38.24 14.07 -18.40
N THR A 317 38.12 13.52 -19.60
CA THR A 317 39.24 12.84 -20.27
C THR A 317 40.39 13.81 -20.53
N ASN A 318 40.09 15.02 -21.01
CA ASN A 318 41.07 16.10 -21.21
C ASN A 318 41.72 16.60 -19.90
N TYR A 319 40.98 16.61 -18.78
CA TYR A 319 41.54 16.91 -17.46
C TYR A 319 42.60 15.85 -17.06
N PHE A 320 42.24 14.56 -17.08
CA PHE A 320 43.16 13.48 -16.69
C PHE A 320 44.35 13.33 -17.63
N VAL A 321 44.19 13.58 -18.93
CA VAL A 321 45.33 13.63 -19.87
C VAL A 321 46.24 14.82 -19.53
N GLY A 322 45.66 15.97 -19.16
CA GLY A 322 46.41 17.16 -18.75
C GLY A 322 47.32 16.96 -17.53
N THR A 323 46.88 16.20 -16.53
CA THR A 323 47.70 15.95 -15.33
C THR A 323 48.97 15.13 -15.61
N VAL A 324 48.97 14.33 -16.68
CA VAL A 324 50.11 13.47 -17.09
C VAL A 324 51.10 14.21 -18.00
N ILE A 325 50.66 15.26 -18.69
CA ILE A 325 51.52 16.10 -19.55
C ILE A 325 52.48 16.92 -18.66
N PRO A 326 53.79 16.98 -18.98
CA PRO A 326 54.75 17.76 -18.21
C PRO A 326 54.43 19.25 -18.23
N ALA A 327 54.56 19.91 -17.07
CA ALA A 327 54.27 21.32 -16.90
C ALA A 327 55.22 22.23 -17.71
N SER A 328 54.67 23.10 -18.55
CA SER A 328 55.42 24.19 -19.20
C SER A 328 55.79 25.28 -18.17
N PRO A 329 56.84 26.10 -18.40
CA PRO A 329 57.27 27.11 -17.42
C PRO A 329 56.17 28.11 -17.04
N HIS A 330 55.27 28.46 -17.97
CA HIS A 330 54.09 29.28 -17.68
C HIS A 330 53.11 28.59 -16.70
N LYS A 331 52.87 27.28 -16.85
CA LYS A 331 52.02 26.53 -15.91
C LYS A 331 52.71 26.32 -14.55
N GLN A 332 54.04 26.21 -14.52
CA GLN A 332 54.81 26.15 -13.26
C GLN A 332 54.72 27.45 -12.47
N ALA A 333 54.85 28.61 -13.14
CA ALA A 333 54.66 29.92 -12.51
C ALA A 333 53.26 30.08 -11.88
N MET A 334 52.23 29.48 -12.48
CA MET A 334 50.85 29.44 -11.96
C MET A 334 50.60 28.35 -10.90
N GLY A 335 51.61 27.53 -10.57
CA GLY A 335 51.57 26.56 -9.47
C GLY A 335 51.42 25.09 -9.85
N PHE A 336 51.42 24.72 -11.14
CA PHE A 336 51.32 23.32 -11.59
C PHE A 336 52.70 22.70 -11.87
N PHE A 337 53.04 21.62 -11.16
CA PHE A 337 54.37 21.00 -11.17
C PHE A 337 54.38 19.52 -11.58
N SER A 338 53.28 19.05 -12.19
CA SER A 338 52.99 17.63 -12.45
C SER A 338 53.03 16.79 -11.15
N TYR A 339 52.90 15.46 -11.23
CA TYR A 339 52.80 14.62 -10.03
C TYR A 339 54.10 14.61 -9.20
N ARG A 340 54.05 15.16 -7.98
CA ARG A 340 55.19 15.23 -7.04
C ARG A 340 54.80 14.74 -5.65
N ARG A 341 55.66 13.93 -5.04
CA ARG A 341 55.45 13.37 -3.69
C ARG A 341 55.43 14.46 -2.61
N GLU A 342 56.35 15.41 -2.70
CA GLU A 342 56.44 16.54 -1.76
C GLU A 342 55.16 17.40 -1.76
N ILE A 343 54.65 17.76 -2.94
CA ILE A 343 53.41 18.55 -3.08
C ILE A 343 52.21 17.79 -2.51
N PHE A 344 52.10 16.48 -2.80
CA PHE A 344 51.04 15.63 -2.24
C PHE A 344 51.07 15.57 -0.70
N LEU A 345 52.26 15.51 -0.09
CA LEU A 345 52.43 15.51 1.35
C LEU A 345 52.13 16.89 1.98
N LEU A 346 52.48 17.98 1.29
CA LEU A 346 52.23 19.35 1.74
C LEU A 346 50.72 19.68 1.75
N ASN A 347 49.99 19.23 0.72
CA ASN A 347 48.54 19.38 0.60
C ASN A 347 47.74 18.32 1.40
N LEU A 348 48.39 17.45 2.17
CA LEU A 348 47.74 16.34 2.86
C LEU A 348 46.88 16.80 4.07
N LEU A 349 47.37 17.81 4.79
CA LEU A 349 46.80 18.38 6.00
C LEU A 349 46.03 19.69 5.73
N PRO A 350 45.05 20.08 6.56
CA PRO A 350 44.30 21.33 6.40
C PRO A 350 45.15 22.58 6.61
N ASP A 351 44.78 23.65 5.91
CA ASP A 351 45.28 25.02 6.05
C ASP A 351 44.08 25.98 5.90
N TRP A 352 43.51 26.40 7.02
CA TRP A 352 42.28 27.19 7.04
C TRP A 352 42.57 28.69 6.86
N ARG A 353 42.06 29.28 5.78
CA ARG A 353 42.29 30.69 5.45
C ARG A 353 41.01 31.51 5.51
N GLY A 354 41.13 32.72 6.03
CA GLY A 354 40.04 33.67 6.17
C GLY A 354 39.04 33.33 7.29
N PRO A 355 38.09 34.24 7.59
CA PRO A 355 37.16 34.10 8.71
C PRO A 355 36.11 32.99 8.54
N GLU A 356 35.87 32.54 7.31
CA GLU A 356 34.92 31.45 6.97
C GLU A 356 35.59 30.06 6.91
N GLY A 357 36.91 29.98 7.15
CA GLY A 357 37.74 28.77 7.02
C GLY A 357 37.43 27.71 8.08
N SER A 358 36.35 26.94 7.90
CA SER A 358 35.99 25.85 8.81
C SER A 358 35.52 24.59 8.09
N PHE A 359 35.70 23.43 8.72
CA PHE A 359 35.31 22.12 8.20
C PHE A 359 33.83 22.07 7.78
N PHE A 360 32.92 22.54 8.65
CA PHE A 360 31.49 22.52 8.36
C PHE A 360 31.11 23.54 7.28
N HIS A 361 31.75 24.70 7.19
CA HIS A 361 31.53 25.64 6.08
C HIS A 361 31.96 25.03 4.73
N MET A 362 33.12 24.36 4.67
CA MET A 362 33.54 23.65 3.45
C MET A 362 32.60 22.50 3.09
N PHE A 363 32.09 21.76 4.08
CA PHE A 363 31.03 20.78 3.85
C PHE A 363 29.74 21.43 3.33
N ALA A 364 29.36 22.63 3.82
CA ALA A 364 28.19 23.38 3.37
C ALA A 364 28.27 23.79 1.89
N ILE A 365 29.47 24.19 1.44
CA ILE A 365 29.76 24.54 0.04
C ILE A 365 29.88 23.28 -0.82
N PHE A 366 30.42 22.18 -0.29
CA PHE A 366 30.57 20.93 -1.04
C PHE A 366 29.24 20.19 -1.24
N PHE A 367 28.39 20.11 -0.22
CA PHE A 367 27.22 19.23 -0.20
C PHE A 367 26.28 19.37 -1.41
N PRO A 368 26.07 20.55 -2.04
CA PRO A 368 25.23 20.64 -3.23
C PRO A 368 25.76 19.91 -4.47
N SER A 369 27.03 19.50 -4.48
CA SER A 369 27.62 18.62 -5.49
C SER A 369 27.24 17.13 -5.34
N ALA A 370 26.61 16.74 -4.23
CA ALA A 370 26.10 15.38 -4.00
C ALA A 370 24.57 15.28 -4.19
N ILE A 371 23.91 16.40 -4.46
CA ILE A 371 22.46 16.51 -4.68
C ILE A 371 22.11 16.01 -6.09
N GLY A 372 20.82 15.85 -6.41
CA GLY A 372 20.35 15.45 -7.73
C GLY A 372 19.97 13.98 -7.87
N ILE A 373 20.14 13.18 -6.80
CA ILE A 373 19.83 11.73 -6.76
C ILE A 373 18.36 11.38 -7.09
N LEU A 374 17.43 12.35 -6.97
CA LEU A 374 16.01 12.21 -7.35
C LEU A 374 15.72 12.54 -8.83
N SER A 375 16.69 13.04 -9.61
CA SER A 375 16.49 13.45 -11.01
C SER A 375 15.94 12.31 -11.88
N GLY A 376 16.50 11.11 -11.75
CA GLY A 376 16.01 9.91 -12.43
C GLY A 376 14.63 9.41 -11.95
N ALA A 377 14.18 9.81 -10.75
CA ALA A 377 12.83 9.49 -10.25
C ALA A 377 11.77 10.48 -10.76
N ASN A 378 12.17 11.68 -11.23
CA ASN A 378 11.24 12.67 -11.78
C ASN A 378 10.59 12.23 -13.11
N ILE A 379 11.27 11.38 -13.89
CA ILE A 379 10.75 10.84 -15.16
C ILE A 379 10.21 9.41 -15.03
N SER A 380 9.72 9.03 -13.83
CA SER A 380 9.30 7.65 -13.52
C SER A 380 8.24 7.05 -14.47
N GLY A 381 7.46 7.89 -15.17
CA GLY A 381 6.49 7.48 -16.18
C GLY A 381 7.09 7.11 -17.55
N ASP A 382 8.25 7.67 -17.89
CA ASP A 382 8.91 7.48 -19.19
C ASP A 382 9.87 6.28 -19.18
N LEU A 383 10.08 5.67 -18.01
CA LEU A 383 10.93 4.48 -17.83
C LEU A 383 10.19 3.20 -18.24
N LYS A 384 10.92 2.25 -18.81
CA LYS A 384 10.37 0.93 -19.14
C LYS A 384 9.91 0.18 -17.88
N ASP A 385 10.79 0.07 -16.89
CA ASP A 385 10.63 -0.73 -15.67
C ASP A 385 11.10 0.07 -14.42
N PRO A 386 10.32 1.06 -13.94
CA PRO A 386 10.77 2.03 -12.92
C PRO A 386 11.23 1.38 -11.59
N GLU A 387 10.55 0.34 -11.13
CA GLU A 387 10.86 -0.39 -9.89
C GLU A 387 12.29 -0.95 -9.87
N THR A 388 12.86 -1.31 -11.04
CA THR A 388 14.22 -1.83 -11.13
C THR A 388 15.22 -0.82 -11.68
N ALA A 389 14.75 0.14 -12.49
CA ALA A 389 15.59 1.16 -13.11
C ALA A 389 16.06 2.22 -12.12
N ILE A 390 15.17 2.68 -11.22
CA ILE A 390 15.48 3.75 -10.28
C ILE A 390 16.56 3.31 -9.26
N PRO A 391 16.44 2.17 -8.55
CA PRO A 391 17.48 1.77 -7.60
C PRO A 391 18.85 1.52 -8.25
N LYS A 392 18.88 0.86 -9.42
CA LYS A 392 20.13 0.58 -10.13
C LYS A 392 20.79 1.85 -10.66
N GLY A 393 20.02 2.72 -11.32
CA GLY A 393 20.55 3.93 -11.93
C GLY A 393 21.04 4.94 -10.90
N THR A 394 20.29 5.18 -9.83
CA THR A 394 20.69 6.14 -8.80
C THR A 394 21.89 5.66 -7.99
N LEU A 395 21.95 4.39 -7.58
CA LEU A 395 23.11 3.87 -6.83
C LEU A 395 24.39 3.81 -7.69
N MET A 396 24.29 3.41 -8.96
CA MET A 396 25.44 3.43 -9.88
C MET A 396 25.90 4.85 -10.21
N ALA A 397 24.97 5.81 -10.33
CA ALA A 397 25.32 7.22 -10.51
C ALA A 397 26.14 7.75 -9.31
N ILE A 398 25.66 7.53 -8.07
CA ILE A 398 26.37 7.94 -6.84
C ILE A 398 27.76 7.30 -6.75
N PHE A 399 27.89 6.01 -7.12
CA PHE A 399 29.19 5.33 -7.13
C PHE A 399 30.19 6.00 -8.08
N TRP A 400 29.83 6.17 -9.36
CA TRP A 400 30.73 6.76 -10.35
C TRP A 400 31.06 8.23 -10.09
N THR A 401 30.10 9.02 -9.59
CA THR A 401 30.36 10.42 -9.21
C THR A 401 31.28 10.50 -8.00
N THR A 402 31.12 9.62 -7.00
CA THR A 402 32.03 9.54 -5.84
C THR A 402 33.46 9.22 -6.27
N VAL A 403 33.65 8.24 -7.15
CA VAL A 403 34.97 7.91 -7.71
C VAL A 403 35.58 9.11 -8.43
N SER A 404 34.79 9.86 -9.21
CA SER A 404 35.29 11.08 -9.87
C SER A 404 35.69 12.17 -8.87
N TYR A 405 34.93 12.40 -7.80
CA TYR A 405 35.26 13.40 -6.78
C TYR A 405 36.54 13.08 -6.01
N LEU A 406 36.70 11.84 -5.56
CA LEU A 406 37.89 11.39 -4.84
C LEU A 406 39.14 11.44 -5.74
N GLY A 407 39.00 11.00 -6.99
CA GLY A 407 40.06 11.03 -8.00
C GLY A 407 40.54 12.45 -8.29
N ILE A 408 39.62 13.38 -8.59
CA ILE A 408 39.98 14.76 -8.92
C ILE A 408 40.62 15.48 -7.73
N SER A 409 40.09 15.33 -6.51
CA SER A 409 40.69 15.94 -5.31
C SER A 409 42.13 15.46 -5.09
N ALA A 410 42.39 14.16 -5.26
CA ALA A 410 43.73 13.60 -5.12
C ALA A 410 44.69 14.03 -6.24
N THR A 411 44.22 14.09 -7.49
CA THR A 411 45.07 14.48 -8.63
C THR A 411 45.39 15.97 -8.62
N VAL A 412 44.45 16.84 -8.26
CA VAL A 412 44.73 18.27 -8.09
C VAL A 412 45.69 18.50 -6.91
N GLY A 413 45.40 17.91 -5.74
CA GLY A 413 46.25 18.05 -4.55
C GLY A 413 47.66 17.45 -4.71
N GLY A 414 47.86 16.48 -5.60
CA GLY A 414 49.17 15.91 -5.92
C GLY A 414 49.97 16.63 -7.02
N THR A 415 49.40 17.69 -7.64
CA THR A 415 50.01 18.35 -8.81
C THR A 415 50.08 19.88 -8.75
N VAL A 416 49.31 20.53 -7.85
CA VAL A 416 49.22 21.99 -7.76
C VAL A 416 49.52 22.48 -6.34
N LEU A 417 50.31 23.54 -6.20
CA LEU A 417 50.61 24.21 -4.93
C LEU A 417 49.45 25.08 -4.44
N ARG A 418 49.37 25.34 -3.12
CA ARG A 418 48.36 26.24 -2.53
C ARG A 418 48.42 27.66 -3.08
N ASP A 419 49.64 28.19 -3.20
CA ASP A 419 49.91 29.56 -3.62
C ASP A 419 50.89 29.58 -4.78
N ALA A 420 50.64 30.51 -5.72
CA ALA A 420 51.55 30.78 -6.81
C ALA A 420 51.39 32.24 -7.29
N SER A 421 52.51 32.83 -7.67
CA SER A 421 52.60 34.23 -8.13
C SER A 421 52.13 34.42 -9.57
N GLY A 422 52.35 33.43 -10.45
CA GLY A 422 52.11 33.54 -11.89
C GLY A 422 53.22 34.25 -12.67
N ASN A 423 54.18 34.88 -11.98
CA ASN A 423 55.27 35.62 -12.60
C ASN A 423 56.46 34.72 -12.96
N LEU A 424 57.01 34.88 -14.17
CA LEU A 424 58.17 34.12 -14.65
C LEU A 424 59.50 34.57 -14.01
N THR A 425 59.55 35.77 -13.42
CA THR A 425 60.77 36.27 -12.74
C THR A 425 61.10 35.53 -11.45
N ASP A 426 60.15 34.76 -10.92
CA ASP A 426 60.27 34.09 -9.62
C ASP A 426 61.00 32.73 -9.74
N HIS A 427 61.53 32.43 -10.93
CA HIS A 427 62.37 31.30 -11.23
C HIS A 427 63.81 31.53 -10.72
N VAL A 428 64.22 30.75 -9.73
CA VAL A 428 65.50 30.87 -9.04
C VAL A 428 66.50 29.84 -9.58
N GLY A 429 67.65 30.31 -10.06
CA GLY A 429 68.77 29.44 -10.44
C GLY A 429 69.35 28.70 -9.24
N LEU A 430 69.88 27.48 -9.47
CA LEU A 430 70.29 26.50 -8.45
C LEU A 430 71.29 26.96 -7.36
N ASN A 431 71.84 28.17 -7.43
CA ASN A 431 72.90 28.68 -6.56
C ASN A 431 72.44 29.84 -5.63
N SER A 432 71.14 30.03 -5.40
CA SER A 432 70.66 30.99 -4.41
C SER A 432 70.67 30.39 -3.00
N SER A 433 71.62 30.79 -2.16
CA SER A 433 71.70 30.41 -0.74
C SER A 433 70.73 31.18 0.16
N LEU A 434 69.58 31.62 -0.38
CA LEU A 434 68.64 32.54 0.25
C LEU A 434 67.18 32.10 0.00
N CYS A 435 66.91 30.80 0.14
CA CYS A 435 65.66 30.18 -0.28
C CYS A 435 65.32 28.97 0.62
N ASP A 436 64.77 29.23 1.81
CA ASP A 436 64.29 28.20 2.76
C ASP A 436 62.86 27.70 2.46
N HIS A 437 62.33 28.04 1.28
CA HIS A 437 60.95 27.72 0.89
C HIS A 437 60.82 26.31 0.28
N VAL A 438 59.69 25.64 0.50
CA VAL A 438 59.46 24.26 0.02
C VAL A 438 59.39 24.17 -1.53
N THR A 439 59.33 25.32 -2.22
CA THR A 439 59.33 25.39 -3.68
C THR A 439 60.72 25.57 -4.31
N CYS A 440 61.73 25.95 -3.51
CA CYS A 440 63.10 26.16 -3.98
C CYS A 440 63.74 24.91 -4.62
N PRO A 441 63.48 23.67 -4.15
CA PRO A 441 63.93 22.45 -4.84
C PRO A 441 63.38 22.27 -6.27
N PHE A 442 62.31 22.99 -6.63
CA PHE A 442 61.73 22.97 -7.97
C PHE A 442 62.23 24.13 -8.86
N GLY A 443 63.11 25.01 -8.35
CA GLY A 443 63.61 26.18 -9.08
C GLY A 443 62.70 27.41 -9.02
N TRP A 444 61.76 27.48 -8.06
CA TRP A 444 60.80 28.58 -7.93
C TRP A 444 60.71 29.10 -6.49
N ASN A 445 60.54 30.42 -6.33
CA ASN A 445 60.40 31.04 -5.02
C ASN A 445 59.14 31.91 -4.91
N PHE A 446 58.08 31.36 -4.32
CA PHE A 446 56.81 32.07 -4.10
C PHE A 446 56.68 32.72 -2.70
N SER A 447 57.72 32.68 -1.86
CA SER A 447 57.69 33.14 -0.46
C SER A 447 57.19 34.58 -0.27
N GLN A 448 57.59 35.52 -1.15
CA GLN A 448 57.15 36.92 -1.05
C GLN A 448 55.63 37.02 -1.14
N CYS A 449 55.05 36.28 -2.07
CA CYS A 449 53.63 36.25 -2.40
C CYS A 449 52.78 35.63 -1.27
N GLU A 450 53.32 34.57 -0.65
CA GLU A 450 52.68 33.89 0.49
C GLU A 450 52.71 34.75 1.76
N VAL A 451 53.83 35.44 2.04
CA VAL A 451 53.95 36.35 3.20
C VAL A 451 53.02 37.57 3.06
N THR A 452 52.85 38.11 1.85
CA THR A 452 51.91 39.22 1.62
C THR A 452 50.44 38.78 1.49
N GLN A 453 50.17 37.48 1.33
CA GLN A 453 48.83 36.93 1.05
C GLN A 453 48.17 37.56 -0.20
N THR A 454 48.97 37.98 -1.19
CA THR A 454 48.49 38.64 -2.43
C THR A 454 48.58 37.75 -3.67
N CYS A 455 48.60 36.42 -3.51
CA CYS A 455 48.78 35.52 -4.63
C CYS A 455 47.56 35.41 -5.56
N PRO A 456 47.70 35.65 -6.88
CA PRO A 456 46.60 35.52 -7.82
C PRO A 456 46.38 34.07 -8.29
N PHE A 457 47.38 33.19 -8.18
CA PHE A 457 47.31 31.79 -8.60
C PHE A 457 47.56 30.81 -7.45
N GLY A 458 47.60 29.52 -7.76
CA GLY A 458 47.59 28.43 -6.80
C GLY A 458 46.18 27.93 -6.45
N LEU A 459 46.13 26.82 -5.71
CA LEU A 459 44.92 26.07 -5.38
C LEU A 459 43.94 26.83 -4.47
N ALA A 460 44.43 27.79 -3.67
CA ALA A 460 43.61 28.56 -2.74
C ALA A 460 43.00 29.83 -3.36
N ASN A 461 43.65 30.40 -4.38
CA ASN A 461 43.34 31.75 -4.86
C ASN A 461 42.62 31.77 -6.22
N ASN A 462 42.89 30.78 -7.08
CA ASN A 462 42.23 30.66 -8.38
C ASN A 462 41.17 29.54 -8.35
N PHE A 463 39.93 29.85 -8.79
CA PHE A 463 38.87 28.85 -8.92
C PHE A 463 38.96 27.99 -10.19
N GLN A 464 39.65 28.48 -11.24
CA GLN A 464 39.76 27.84 -12.57
C GLN A 464 40.94 26.86 -12.70
N VAL A 465 41.46 26.33 -11.58
CA VAL A 465 42.64 25.43 -11.55
C VAL A 465 42.48 24.19 -12.45
N LEU A 466 41.28 23.62 -12.56
CA LEU A 466 41.07 22.47 -13.45
C LEU A 466 41.26 22.82 -14.93
N SER A 467 40.98 24.06 -15.34
CA SER A 467 41.27 24.55 -16.69
C SER A 467 42.78 24.65 -16.91
N MET A 468 43.51 25.27 -15.97
CA MET A 468 44.97 25.41 -15.98
C MET A 468 45.71 24.07 -16.07
N VAL A 469 45.27 23.07 -15.29
CA VAL A 469 45.88 21.73 -15.24
C VAL A 469 45.61 20.91 -16.52
N SER A 470 44.47 21.13 -17.17
CA SER A 470 44.06 20.34 -18.35
C SER A 470 44.98 20.49 -19.57
N GLY A 471 44.90 19.52 -20.49
CA GLY A 471 45.65 19.58 -21.75
C GLY A 471 45.22 20.78 -22.60
N PHE A 472 43.91 20.96 -22.77
CA PHE A 472 43.31 22.07 -23.51
C PHE A 472 42.22 22.77 -22.68
N GLY A 473 42.53 23.97 -22.16
CA GLY A 473 41.68 24.74 -21.24
C GLY A 473 40.25 25.03 -21.74
N PRO A 474 40.03 25.46 -23.00
CA PRO A 474 38.69 25.75 -23.53
C PRO A 474 37.72 24.56 -23.53
N LEU A 475 38.24 23.34 -23.48
CA LEU A 475 37.43 22.12 -23.37
C LEU A 475 36.99 21.84 -21.92
N ILE A 476 37.70 22.35 -20.91
CA ILE A 476 37.19 22.38 -19.54
C ILE A 476 36.12 23.45 -19.38
N THR A 477 36.28 24.64 -19.95
CA THR A 477 35.23 25.68 -19.86
C THR A 477 33.95 25.25 -20.57
N ALA A 478 34.05 24.58 -21.73
CA ALA A 478 32.91 23.89 -22.35
C ALA A 478 32.26 22.82 -21.43
N GLY A 479 33.07 22.10 -20.66
CA GLY A 479 32.61 21.15 -19.63
C GLY A 479 31.89 21.84 -18.47
N ILE A 480 32.42 22.96 -17.97
CA ILE A 480 31.77 23.78 -16.93
C ILE A 480 30.40 24.24 -17.42
N PHE A 481 30.31 24.76 -18.65
CA PHE A 481 29.06 25.17 -19.26
C PHE A 481 28.08 24.00 -19.41
N ALA A 482 28.55 22.82 -19.82
CA ALA A 482 27.71 21.63 -19.91
C ALA A 482 27.15 21.20 -18.53
N ALA A 483 27.98 21.14 -17.49
CA ALA A 483 27.58 20.81 -16.11
C ALA A 483 26.55 21.79 -15.54
N SER A 484 26.86 23.09 -15.62
CA SER A 484 26.05 24.14 -15.02
C SER A 484 24.70 24.28 -15.75
N LEU A 485 24.71 24.33 -17.09
CA LEU A 485 23.47 24.49 -17.87
C LEU A 485 22.60 23.23 -17.85
N SER A 486 23.18 22.01 -17.85
CA SER A 486 22.39 20.78 -17.75
C SER A 486 21.70 20.68 -16.39
N SER A 487 22.43 20.96 -15.30
CA SER A 487 21.88 20.96 -13.95
C SER A 487 20.82 22.04 -13.78
N ALA A 488 21.10 23.28 -14.18
CA ALA A 488 20.16 24.38 -14.10
C ALA A 488 18.85 24.08 -14.87
N LEU A 489 18.95 23.60 -16.11
CA LEU A 489 17.78 23.22 -16.92
C LEU A 489 16.97 22.09 -16.25
N ALA A 490 17.63 21.06 -15.75
CA ALA A 490 16.96 19.93 -15.10
C ALA A 490 16.25 20.35 -13.80
N PHE A 491 16.85 21.24 -13.00
CA PHE A 491 16.20 21.79 -11.80
C PHE A 491 15.06 22.76 -12.13
N LEU A 492 15.22 23.58 -13.17
CA LEU A 492 14.19 24.50 -13.68
C LEU A 492 12.93 23.78 -14.18
N VAL A 493 13.07 22.57 -14.75
CA VAL A 493 11.93 21.72 -15.14
C VAL A 493 11.40 20.88 -13.97
N SER A 494 12.27 20.46 -13.03
CA SER A 494 11.89 19.66 -11.86
C SER A 494 10.96 20.41 -10.89
N ALA A 495 11.33 21.63 -10.48
CA ALA A 495 10.57 22.38 -9.47
C ALA A 495 9.10 22.65 -9.89
N PRO A 496 8.79 23.20 -11.08
CA PRO A 496 7.43 23.47 -11.51
C PRO A 496 6.55 22.22 -11.58
N LYS A 497 7.10 21.07 -11.99
CA LYS A 497 6.36 19.81 -12.10
C LYS A 497 6.02 19.23 -10.74
N VAL A 498 6.98 19.22 -9.80
CA VAL A 498 6.73 18.85 -8.40
C VAL A 498 5.66 19.75 -7.80
N PHE A 499 5.77 21.07 -8.01
CA PHE A 499 4.80 22.03 -7.49
C PHE A 499 3.40 21.85 -8.12
N GLN A 500 3.32 21.61 -9.43
CA GLN A 500 2.04 21.36 -10.12
C GLN A 500 1.35 20.11 -9.57
N CYS A 501 2.07 18.99 -9.39
CA CYS A 501 1.50 17.77 -8.83
C CYS A 501 1.01 17.97 -7.39
N LEU A 502 1.78 18.68 -6.56
CA LEU A 502 1.37 19.08 -5.22
C LEU A 502 0.08 19.92 -5.23
N CYS A 503 0.00 20.91 -6.12
CA CYS A 503 -1.18 21.77 -6.27
C CYS A 503 -2.39 20.99 -6.80
N LYS A 504 -2.20 20.00 -7.69
CA LYS A 504 -3.27 19.11 -8.18
C LYS A 504 -3.89 18.23 -7.08
N ASP A 505 -3.13 17.90 -6.02
CA ASP A 505 -3.64 17.15 -4.87
C ASP A 505 -4.51 18.02 -3.92
N ASN A 506 -4.47 19.35 -4.06
CA ASN A 506 -5.19 20.35 -3.22
C ASN A 506 -4.93 20.24 -1.70
N ILE A 507 -3.78 19.71 -1.28
CA ILE A 507 -3.38 19.58 0.13
C ILE A 507 -3.35 20.94 0.83
N TYR A 508 -2.86 21.98 0.13
CA TYR A 508 -2.89 23.37 0.57
C TYR A 508 -3.90 24.13 -0.30
N PRO A 509 -4.99 24.70 0.24
CA PRO A 509 -6.10 25.22 -0.57
C PRO A 509 -5.70 26.46 -1.39
N TYR A 510 -4.83 27.32 -0.84
CA TYR A 510 -4.49 28.60 -1.46
C TYR A 510 -3.55 28.48 -2.68
N ILE A 511 -2.84 27.35 -2.86
CA ILE A 511 -1.90 27.17 -3.99
C ILE A 511 -2.53 26.49 -5.22
N GLY A 512 -3.81 26.10 -5.16
CA GLY A 512 -4.52 25.45 -6.27
C GLY A 512 -4.50 26.25 -7.59
N PHE A 513 -4.27 27.56 -7.53
CA PHE A 513 -4.04 28.42 -8.70
C PHE A 513 -2.90 27.93 -9.61
N PHE A 514 -1.86 27.28 -9.05
CA PHE A 514 -0.70 26.78 -9.78
C PHE A 514 -0.89 25.36 -10.34
N ALA A 515 -2.01 24.67 -10.04
CA ALA A 515 -2.30 23.32 -10.53
C ALA A 515 -2.61 23.25 -12.04
N LYS A 516 -3.09 24.36 -12.62
CA LYS A 516 -3.58 24.42 -14.00
C LYS A 516 -2.44 24.22 -15.01
N GLY A 517 -2.47 23.08 -15.71
CA GLY A 517 -1.65 22.84 -16.89
C GLY A 517 -2.18 23.61 -18.10
N TYR A 518 -1.28 23.85 -19.06
CA TYR A 518 -1.55 24.55 -20.31
C TYR A 518 -0.95 23.75 -21.49
N GLY A 519 -1.52 23.95 -22.68
CA GLY A 519 -1.09 23.25 -23.89
C GLY A 519 -1.43 21.75 -23.91
N LYS A 520 -0.87 21.03 -24.88
CA LYS A 520 -1.20 19.62 -25.14
C LYS A 520 -0.51 18.63 -24.19
N ASN A 521 0.55 19.08 -23.52
CA ASN A 521 1.39 18.32 -22.58
C ASN A 521 1.08 18.64 -21.11
N ASP A 522 0.02 19.43 -20.84
CA ASP A 522 -0.44 19.79 -19.49
C ASP A 522 0.61 20.57 -18.66
N GLU A 523 1.38 21.45 -19.31
CA GLU A 523 2.59 22.10 -18.76
C GLU A 523 2.28 23.26 -17.78
N PRO A 524 3.00 23.37 -16.65
CA PRO A 524 2.66 24.32 -15.58
C PRO A 524 3.28 25.71 -15.75
N LEU A 525 2.85 26.47 -16.77
CA LEU A 525 3.36 27.82 -17.06
C LEU A 525 3.42 28.74 -15.82
N ARG A 526 2.41 28.68 -14.95
CA ARG A 526 2.37 29.49 -13.71
C ARG A 526 3.46 29.11 -12.70
N ALA A 527 3.78 27.83 -12.57
CA ALA A 527 4.82 27.35 -11.67
C ALA A 527 6.22 27.54 -12.24
N TYR A 528 6.37 27.53 -13.58
CA TYR A 528 7.59 27.98 -14.26
C TYR A 528 7.91 29.45 -13.93
N ILE A 529 6.92 30.35 -14.04
CA ILE A 529 7.08 31.77 -13.68
C ILE A 529 7.44 31.94 -12.21
N LEU A 530 6.78 31.22 -11.29
CA LEU A 530 7.11 31.25 -9.86
C LEU A 530 8.56 30.79 -9.59
N THR A 531 8.97 29.68 -10.21
CA THR A 531 10.32 29.13 -10.07
C THR A 531 11.37 30.09 -10.64
N TYR A 532 11.08 30.72 -11.78
CA TYR A 532 11.93 31.75 -12.39
C TYR A 532 12.09 32.98 -11.47
N LEU A 533 11.00 33.50 -10.89
CA LEU A 533 11.07 34.64 -9.96
C LEU A 533 11.90 34.32 -8.71
N ILE A 534 11.74 33.12 -8.14
CA ILE A 534 12.57 32.66 -7.02
C ILE A 534 14.03 32.55 -7.47
N ALA A 535 14.31 31.95 -8.63
CA ALA A 535 15.66 31.79 -9.12
C ALA A 535 16.37 33.15 -9.36
N VAL A 536 15.67 34.12 -9.97
CA VAL A 536 16.19 35.49 -10.17
C VAL A 536 16.50 36.16 -8.83
N ALA A 537 15.64 36.05 -7.82
CA ALA A 537 15.88 36.64 -6.50
C ALA A 537 17.18 36.13 -5.85
N PHE A 538 17.50 34.83 -6.01
CA PHE A 538 18.77 34.26 -5.52
C PHE A 538 19.97 34.57 -6.43
N ILE A 539 19.78 34.69 -7.76
CA ILE A 539 20.84 35.12 -8.70
C ILE A 539 21.33 36.54 -8.37
N LEU A 540 20.45 37.44 -7.92
CA LEU A 540 20.82 38.82 -7.53
C LEU A 540 21.79 38.90 -6.35
N ILE A 541 21.93 37.85 -5.54
CA ILE A 541 22.96 37.76 -4.48
C ILE A 541 24.37 37.71 -5.10
N ALA A 542 24.51 37.07 -6.27
CA ALA A 542 25.74 37.02 -7.07
C ALA A 542 27.01 36.49 -6.36
N GLN A 543 26.84 35.70 -5.30
CA GLN A 543 27.93 35.05 -4.57
C GLN A 543 27.62 33.57 -4.35
N LEU A 544 28.29 32.67 -5.09
CA LEU A 544 28.03 31.23 -5.01
C LEU A 544 28.21 30.67 -3.58
N ASN A 545 29.23 31.15 -2.86
CA ASN A 545 29.58 30.67 -1.52
C ASN A 545 28.53 31.01 -0.46
N ALA A 546 27.75 32.08 -0.65
CA ALA A 546 26.64 32.44 0.24
C ALA A 546 25.35 31.64 -0.07
N ILE A 547 25.15 31.28 -1.34
CA ILE A 547 23.96 30.55 -1.81
C ILE A 547 24.06 29.05 -1.47
N ALA A 548 25.25 28.45 -1.56
CA ALA A 548 25.45 27.00 -1.39
C ALA A 548 25.04 26.47 0.02
N PRO A 549 25.42 27.10 1.16
CA PRO A 549 24.99 26.66 2.49
C PRO A 549 23.47 26.66 2.68
N LEU A 550 22.77 27.63 2.10
CA LEU A 550 21.31 27.72 2.16
C LEU A 550 20.65 26.55 1.44
N ILE A 551 21.15 26.20 0.25
CA ILE A 551 20.70 25.02 -0.52
C ILE A 551 20.95 23.73 0.26
N SER A 552 22.13 23.61 0.87
CA SER A 552 22.49 22.45 1.67
C SER A 552 21.49 22.20 2.80
N ASN A 553 21.06 23.23 3.52
CA ASN A 553 20.02 23.09 4.54
C ASN A 553 18.69 22.58 3.97
N PHE A 554 18.16 23.19 2.91
CA PHE A 554 16.86 22.78 2.36
C PHE A 554 16.87 21.33 1.84
N PHE A 555 17.96 20.89 1.19
CA PHE A 555 18.07 19.51 0.74
C PHE A 555 18.35 18.53 1.87
N LEU A 556 19.23 18.84 2.83
CA LEU A 556 19.41 18.04 4.05
C LEU A 556 18.07 17.84 4.77
N CYS A 557 17.25 18.89 4.87
CA CYS A 557 15.93 18.80 5.47
C CYS A 557 14.96 17.92 4.64
N SER A 558 14.97 18.04 3.31
CA SER A 558 14.17 17.16 2.43
C SER A 558 14.59 15.69 2.57
N TYR A 559 15.89 15.41 2.69
CA TYR A 559 16.44 14.07 2.86
C TYR A 559 16.17 13.53 4.26
N ALA A 560 16.27 14.37 5.29
CA ALA A 560 15.84 14.05 6.65
C ALA A 560 14.37 13.63 6.69
N LEU A 561 13.48 14.39 6.05
CA LEU A 561 12.05 14.07 5.96
C LEU A 561 11.79 12.78 5.17
N ILE A 562 12.43 12.54 4.02
CA ILE A 562 12.28 11.30 3.25
C ILE A 562 12.71 10.08 4.09
N ASN A 563 13.89 10.17 4.72
CA ASN A 563 14.44 9.11 5.56
C ASN A 563 13.58 8.85 6.81
N PHE A 564 13.18 9.91 7.51
CA PHE A 564 12.29 9.83 8.67
C PHE A 564 10.93 9.26 8.30
N SER A 565 10.36 9.64 7.15
CA SER A 565 9.09 9.10 6.67
C SER A 565 9.17 7.59 6.38
N CYS A 566 10.25 7.13 5.76
CA CYS A 566 10.46 5.70 5.52
C CYS A 566 10.62 4.92 6.84
N PHE A 567 11.39 5.46 7.79
CA PHE A 567 11.49 4.88 9.13
C PHE A 567 10.12 4.84 9.83
N HIS A 568 9.38 5.96 9.83
CA HIS A 568 8.07 6.08 10.44
C HIS A 568 7.06 5.10 9.83
N ALA A 569 6.99 4.99 8.50
CA ALA A 569 6.14 4.02 7.80
C ALA A 569 6.51 2.57 8.16
N SER A 570 7.80 2.27 8.33
CA SER A 570 8.29 0.94 8.68
C SER A 570 8.19 0.57 10.16
N ILE A 571 8.11 1.52 11.09
CA ILE A 571 7.92 1.26 12.53
C ILE A 571 6.43 1.26 12.91
N SER A 572 5.61 2.08 12.24
CA SER A 572 4.14 2.09 12.38
C SER A 572 3.45 0.89 11.74
N ASN A 573 4.18 0.07 10.97
CA ASN A 573 3.63 -1.01 10.14
C ASN A 573 2.49 -0.50 9.22
N SER A 574 2.72 0.64 8.57
CA SER A 574 1.75 1.29 7.69
C SER A 574 1.20 0.31 6.65
N PRO A 575 -0.14 0.18 6.46
CA PRO A 575 -0.73 -0.92 5.67
C PRO A 575 -0.23 -1.03 4.22
N GLY A 576 0.06 0.13 3.60
CA GLY A 576 0.58 0.24 2.23
C GLY A 576 2.11 0.19 2.11
N TRP A 577 2.86 0.02 3.20
CA TRP A 577 4.32 0.01 3.21
C TRP A 577 4.87 -1.42 3.29
N ARG A 578 5.31 -1.94 2.14
CA ARG A 578 5.92 -3.26 1.93
C ARG A 578 7.07 -3.16 0.90
N PRO A 579 8.16 -2.43 1.21
CA PRO A 579 9.26 -2.25 0.27
C PRO A 579 9.92 -3.59 -0.07
N SER A 580 10.09 -3.87 -1.36
CA SER A 580 10.70 -5.13 -1.83
C SER A 580 12.21 -5.05 -2.05
N PHE A 581 12.81 -3.88 -1.82
CA PHE A 581 14.24 -3.63 -2.00
C PHE A 581 15.11 -4.26 -0.90
N ARG A 582 15.99 -5.20 -1.30
CA ARG A 582 16.79 -6.05 -0.39
C ARG A 582 17.73 -5.30 0.56
N TYR A 583 18.28 -4.15 0.16
CA TYR A 583 19.26 -3.39 0.95
C TYR A 583 18.63 -2.30 1.82
N TYR A 584 17.30 -2.20 1.85
CA TYR A 584 16.60 -1.27 2.74
C TYR A 584 16.55 -1.82 4.17
N SER A 585 16.85 -0.96 5.14
CA SER A 585 16.66 -1.22 6.57
C SER A 585 16.09 0.02 7.25
N ARG A 586 15.07 -0.17 8.11
CA ARG A 586 14.45 0.93 8.87
C ARG A 586 15.46 1.69 9.73
N TRP A 587 16.45 0.99 10.31
CA TRP A 587 17.48 1.61 11.14
C TRP A 587 18.46 2.46 10.33
N MET A 588 18.76 2.05 9.09
CA MET A 588 19.57 2.85 8.17
C MET A 588 18.83 4.15 7.80
N ALA A 589 17.52 4.09 7.56
CA ALA A 589 16.70 5.27 7.34
C ALA A 589 16.65 6.20 8.57
N LEU A 590 16.52 5.67 9.80
CA LEU A 590 16.62 6.48 11.02
C LEU A 590 17.98 7.17 11.14
N PHE A 591 19.07 6.43 10.91
CA PHE A 591 20.43 6.96 10.93
C PHE A 591 20.59 8.12 9.93
N GLY A 592 20.14 7.96 8.69
CA GLY A 592 20.16 9.05 7.70
C GLY A 592 19.33 10.27 8.10
N ALA A 593 18.17 10.08 8.75
CA ALA A 593 17.37 11.18 9.25
C ALA A 593 18.09 11.97 10.35
N VAL A 594 18.66 11.26 11.34
CA VAL A 594 19.40 11.87 12.45
C VAL A 594 20.66 12.59 11.96
N VAL A 595 21.45 11.95 11.09
CA VAL A 595 22.66 12.56 10.52
C VAL A 595 22.32 13.81 9.71
N SER A 596 21.29 13.79 8.87
CA SER A 596 20.88 14.99 8.11
C SER A 596 20.44 16.14 9.01
N VAL A 597 19.71 15.88 10.10
CA VAL A 597 19.31 16.91 11.07
C VAL A 597 20.51 17.47 11.83
N LEU A 598 21.41 16.61 12.32
CA LEU A 598 22.64 17.02 13.01
C LEU A 598 23.51 17.91 12.10
N LEU A 599 23.71 17.51 10.85
CA LEU A 599 24.45 18.29 9.87
C LEU A 599 23.80 19.65 9.61
N MET A 600 22.47 19.71 9.49
CA MET A 600 21.75 20.98 9.29
C MET A 600 22.03 21.98 10.43
N PHE A 601 22.04 21.53 11.69
CA PHE A 601 22.41 22.37 12.84
C PHE A 601 23.90 22.75 12.87
N LEU A 602 24.79 21.83 12.49
CA LEU A 602 26.24 22.07 12.41
C LEU A 602 26.64 23.03 11.28
N LEU A 603 25.83 23.13 10.22
CA LEU A 603 26.04 24.09 9.13
C LEU A 603 25.66 25.51 9.54
N THR A 604 24.38 25.74 9.82
CA THR A 604 23.86 27.07 10.18
C THR A 604 22.63 26.93 11.07
N TRP A 605 22.86 26.86 12.38
CA TRP A 605 21.84 26.59 13.41
C TRP A 605 20.57 27.45 13.31
N TRP A 606 20.69 28.74 12.94
CA TRP A 606 19.56 29.66 12.85
C TRP A 606 18.66 29.33 11.64
N ALA A 607 19.26 29.03 10.49
CA ALA A 607 18.55 28.61 9.28
C ALA A 607 17.99 27.18 9.42
N ALA A 608 18.68 26.31 10.16
CA ALA A 608 18.17 25.00 10.58
C ALA A 608 16.89 25.14 11.42
N LEU A 609 16.87 26.07 12.38
CA LEU A 609 15.70 26.33 13.23
C LEU A 609 14.53 26.88 12.40
N ILE A 610 14.76 27.85 11.51
CA ILE A 610 13.73 28.41 10.62
C ILE A 610 13.12 27.33 9.71
N THR A 611 13.96 26.51 9.08
CA THR A 611 13.48 25.43 8.17
C THR A 611 12.70 24.36 8.91
N LEU A 612 13.17 23.95 10.10
CA LEU A 612 12.47 22.98 10.96
C LEU A 612 11.12 23.54 11.46
N CYS A 613 11.07 24.80 11.91
CA CYS A 613 9.82 25.47 12.28
C CYS A 613 8.83 25.57 11.11
N LEU A 614 9.30 25.92 9.91
CA LEU A 614 8.46 25.95 8.71
C LEU A 614 7.89 24.56 8.37
N ILE A 615 8.69 23.50 8.52
CA ILE A 615 8.24 22.12 8.29
C ILE A 615 7.27 21.63 9.36
N LEU A 616 7.50 21.92 10.64
CA LEU A 616 6.55 21.63 11.71
C LEU A 616 5.23 22.40 11.51
N PHE A 617 5.28 23.65 11.05
CA PHE A 617 4.10 24.41 10.67
C PHE A 617 3.36 23.78 9.48
N LEU A 618 4.06 23.34 8.43
CA LEU A 618 3.44 22.67 7.27
C LEU A 618 2.82 21.32 7.66
N LEU A 619 3.52 20.49 8.45
CA LEU A 619 3.01 19.23 8.99
C LEU A 619 1.80 19.45 9.91
N GLY A 620 1.89 20.43 10.81
CA GLY A 620 0.82 20.82 11.72
C GLY A 620 -0.41 21.34 10.97
N TYR A 621 -0.22 22.15 9.93
CA TYR A 621 -1.31 22.65 9.07
C TYR A 621 -2.03 21.52 8.35
N VAL A 622 -1.28 20.58 7.72
CA VAL A 622 -1.88 19.44 7.02
C VAL A 622 -2.59 18.49 8.00
N SER A 623 -2.03 18.29 9.20
CA SER A 623 -2.65 17.51 10.27
C SER A 623 -3.94 18.17 10.80
N TYR A 624 -3.93 19.49 11.01
CA TYR A 624 -5.08 20.27 11.48
C TYR A 624 -6.22 20.36 10.45
N ARG A 625 -5.87 20.40 9.15
CA ARG A 625 -6.85 20.46 8.04
C ARG A 625 -7.59 19.14 7.77
N LYS A 626 -7.40 18.09 8.58
CA LYS A 626 -8.27 16.90 8.60
C LYS A 626 -9.56 17.16 9.37
N PRO A 627 -10.63 17.59 8.68
CA PRO A 627 -11.93 16.96 8.90
C PRO A 627 -12.63 16.57 7.58
N ALA A 628 -13.85 16.04 7.72
CA ALA A 628 -14.70 15.39 6.72
C ALA A 628 -14.84 16.05 5.34
N THR A 629 -15.28 15.23 4.36
CA THR A 629 -15.75 15.61 3.01
C THR A 629 -14.76 16.41 2.17
N ASP A 630 -13.77 15.73 1.59
CA ASP A 630 -13.86 15.34 0.17
C ASP A 630 -12.56 14.67 -0.31
N ALA A 631 -12.69 13.46 -0.87
CA ALA A 631 -11.57 12.77 -1.50
C ALA A 631 -11.20 13.47 -2.83
N SER A 632 -10.22 14.38 -2.78
CA SER A 632 -9.65 14.95 -4.00
C SER A 632 -9.08 13.82 -4.88
N LYS A 633 -9.52 13.79 -6.15
CA LYS A 633 -9.48 12.61 -7.05
C LYS A 633 -8.07 12.19 -7.55
N SER A 634 -7.01 12.51 -6.79
CA SER A 634 -5.61 12.21 -7.12
C SER A 634 -4.97 11.15 -6.19
N SER A 635 -5.47 10.97 -4.96
CA SER A 635 -4.82 10.16 -3.91
C SER A 635 -5.59 8.87 -3.53
N GLY A 636 -5.82 8.00 -4.52
CA GLY A 636 -6.20 6.61 -4.25
C GLY A 636 -4.98 5.69 -4.06
N PRO A 637 -4.93 4.77 -3.07
CA PRO A 637 -5.77 4.64 -1.87
C PRO A 637 -4.92 4.62 -0.58
N LEU A 638 -4.74 5.76 0.10
CA LEU A 638 -3.90 5.79 1.33
C LEU A 638 -4.41 6.70 2.47
N CYS A 639 -5.72 6.93 2.58
CA CYS A 639 -6.27 7.70 3.71
C CYS A 639 -7.61 7.13 4.19
N TYR A 640 -7.56 6.11 5.07
CA TYR A 640 -8.72 5.67 5.88
C TYR A 640 -8.36 4.89 7.16
N LEU A 641 -7.08 4.81 7.56
CA LEU A 641 -6.65 3.90 8.63
C LEU A 641 -5.71 4.56 9.65
N GLN A 642 -6.28 5.31 10.60
CA GLN A 642 -5.65 5.54 11.90
C GLN A 642 -6.77 5.60 12.96
N ASN A 643 -6.80 4.62 13.87
CA ASN A 643 -7.75 4.43 14.98
C ASN A 643 -9.22 4.04 14.66
N THR A 644 -9.63 3.92 13.40
CA THR A 644 -10.83 3.17 13.00
C THR A 644 -10.52 2.28 11.79
N CYS A 645 -10.99 1.03 11.81
CA CYS A 645 -10.97 0.19 10.61
C CYS A 645 -12.16 0.55 9.73
N LEU A 646 -12.05 1.58 8.90
CA LEU A 646 -13.06 1.92 7.89
C LEU A 646 -12.86 1.05 6.64
N SER A 647 -13.21 -0.23 6.74
CA SER A 647 -13.23 -1.12 5.58
C SER A 647 -14.42 -0.76 4.70
N TYR A 648 -14.18 -0.14 3.54
CA TYR A 648 -15.26 0.27 2.63
C TYR A 648 -15.54 -0.70 1.46
N GLN A 649 -14.56 -1.54 1.08
CA GLN A 649 -14.70 -2.59 0.05
C GLN A 649 -13.71 -3.76 0.28
N LEU A 650 -13.94 -4.61 1.29
CA LEU A 650 -13.21 -5.88 1.45
C LEU A 650 -14.19 -7.07 1.53
N ASN A 651 -13.84 -8.20 0.92
CA ASN A 651 -14.64 -9.43 1.08
C ASN A 651 -14.51 -10.05 2.48
N THR A 652 -13.38 -9.84 3.16
CA THR A 652 -13.05 -10.46 4.45
C THR A 652 -12.30 -9.47 5.35
N CYS A 653 -12.80 -9.19 6.55
CA CYS A 653 -12.11 -8.37 7.55
C CYS A 653 -11.78 -9.20 8.80
N LEU A 654 -10.56 -9.03 9.35
CA LEU A 654 -10.11 -9.67 10.59
C LEU A 654 -9.66 -8.59 11.59
N CYS A 655 -10.34 -8.50 12.71
CA CYS A 655 -10.10 -7.54 13.79
C CYS A 655 -9.63 -8.27 15.05
N TYR A 656 -8.44 -7.92 15.55
CA TYR A 656 -7.84 -8.50 16.77
C TYR A 656 -7.39 -7.36 17.68
N GLN A 657 -7.80 -7.36 18.96
CA GLN A 657 -7.40 -6.39 20.00
C GLN A 657 -7.62 -4.90 19.64
N LEU A 658 -8.84 -4.52 19.24
CA LEU A 658 -9.25 -3.12 19.03
C LEU A 658 -10.31 -2.67 20.06
N ASN A 659 -10.42 -1.35 20.32
CA ASN A 659 -11.53 -0.84 21.15
C ASN A 659 -12.86 -0.83 20.37
N THR A 660 -12.86 -0.43 19.09
CA THR A 660 -14.09 -0.25 18.28
C THR A 660 -13.87 -0.73 16.83
N CYS A 661 -14.89 -1.35 16.21
CA CYS A 661 -14.93 -1.64 14.77
C CYS A 661 -16.15 -1.02 14.06
N LEU A 662 -15.93 -0.54 12.81
CA LEU A 662 -16.98 -0.01 11.93
C LEU A 662 -16.87 -0.64 10.53
N CYS A 663 -17.64 -1.70 10.29
CA CYS A 663 -17.64 -2.42 9.00
C CYS A 663 -18.76 -1.89 8.09
N TYR A 664 -18.45 -1.51 6.85
CA TYR A 664 -19.43 -1.01 5.86
C TYR A 664 -19.21 -1.72 4.50
N GLN A 665 -20.22 -2.42 3.98
CA GLN A 665 -20.15 -3.17 2.70
C GLN A 665 -19.06 -4.26 2.62
N LEU A 666 -19.22 -5.36 3.36
CA LEU A 666 -18.31 -6.53 3.30
C LEU A 666 -19.06 -7.86 3.13
N ASN A 667 -18.39 -8.90 2.63
CA ASN A 667 -18.99 -10.25 2.63
C ASN A 667 -18.80 -10.98 3.97
N THR A 668 -17.66 -10.82 4.66
CA THR A 668 -17.38 -11.49 5.94
C THR A 668 -16.58 -10.59 6.88
N CYS A 669 -16.86 -10.64 8.20
CA CYS A 669 -15.94 -10.11 9.22
C CYS A 669 -15.75 -11.06 10.41
N LEU A 670 -14.56 -11.05 10.97
CA LEU A 670 -14.13 -11.85 12.12
C LEU A 670 -13.53 -10.92 13.18
N CYS A 671 -14.14 -10.84 14.35
CA CYS A 671 -13.80 -9.90 15.42
C CYS A 671 -13.44 -10.67 16.71
N TYR A 672 -12.24 -10.43 17.26
CA TYR A 672 -11.72 -11.14 18.43
C TYR A 672 -11.17 -10.17 19.49
N GLN A 673 -11.75 -10.18 20.70
CA GLN A 673 -11.44 -9.28 21.82
C GLN A 673 -11.60 -7.79 21.48
N LEU A 674 -12.85 -7.32 21.40
CA LEU A 674 -13.18 -5.90 21.17
C LEU A 674 -14.20 -5.37 22.19
N LYS A 675 -14.27 -4.05 22.42
CA LYS A 675 -15.32 -3.49 23.29
C LYS A 675 -16.64 -3.32 22.54
N THR A 676 -16.64 -2.67 21.38
CA THR A 676 -17.86 -2.43 20.59
C THR A 676 -17.65 -2.74 19.10
N CYS A 677 -18.69 -3.20 18.41
CA CYS A 677 -18.67 -3.28 16.94
C CYS A 677 -19.97 -2.81 16.31
N LEU A 678 -19.83 -2.08 15.20
CA LEU A 678 -20.91 -1.60 14.34
C LEU A 678 -20.71 -2.15 12.93
N CYS A 679 -21.64 -2.95 12.44
CA CYS A 679 -21.62 -3.57 11.11
C CYS A 679 -22.80 -3.09 10.27
N TYR A 680 -22.54 -2.68 9.03
CA TYR A 680 -23.51 -2.12 8.10
C TYR A 680 -23.35 -2.79 6.71
N LEU A 681 -24.42 -3.41 6.20
CA LEU A 681 -24.46 -4.14 4.93
C LEU A 681 -23.38 -5.24 4.80
N LEU A 682 -23.51 -6.32 5.58
CA LEU A 682 -22.60 -7.47 5.54
C LEU A 682 -23.28 -8.76 5.04
N LYS A 683 -22.56 -9.78 4.56
CA LYS A 683 -23.14 -11.15 4.45
C LYS A 683 -22.95 -11.96 5.73
N THR A 684 -21.76 -11.98 6.33
CA THR A 684 -21.49 -12.80 7.52
C THR A 684 -20.68 -12.01 8.55
N CYS A 685 -20.98 -12.16 9.84
CA CYS A 685 -20.09 -11.70 10.91
C CYS A 685 -19.88 -12.77 11.99
N LEU A 686 -18.66 -12.84 12.51
CA LEU A 686 -18.25 -13.74 13.58
C LEU A 686 -17.58 -12.91 14.68
N CYS A 687 -18.19 -12.84 15.86
CA CYS A 687 -17.79 -12.00 16.98
C CYS A 687 -17.45 -12.86 18.21
N TYR A 688 -16.24 -12.72 18.74
CA TYR A 688 -15.73 -13.48 19.88
C TYR A 688 -15.23 -12.52 20.99
N GLN A 689 -15.84 -12.61 22.18
CA GLN A 689 -15.57 -11.76 23.35
C GLN A 689 -15.75 -10.25 23.09
N LEU A 690 -17.01 -9.80 23.02
CA LEU A 690 -17.39 -8.38 22.87
C LEU A 690 -18.32 -7.88 23.99
N ASN A 691 -18.35 -6.57 24.29
CA ASN A 691 -19.42 -6.03 25.15
C ASN A 691 -20.71 -5.76 24.35
N THR A 692 -20.62 -5.06 23.21
CA THR A 692 -21.80 -4.68 22.41
C THR A 692 -21.60 -4.95 20.91
N CYS A 693 -22.62 -5.52 20.25
CA CYS A 693 -22.72 -5.56 18.78
C CYS A 693 -23.97 -4.83 18.26
N LEU A 694 -23.78 -4.03 17.20
CA LEU A 694 -24.84 -3.38 16.45
C LEU A 694 -24.72 -3.78 14.98
N CYS A 695 -25.74 -4.43 14.43
CA CYS A 695 -25.74 -5.04 13.11
C CYS A 695 -26.93 -4.56 12.27
N TYR A 696 -26.63 -3.93 11.13
CA TYR A 696 -27.59 -3.38 10.18
C TYR A 696 -27.43 -4.09 8.83
N GLN A 697 -28.48 -4.75 8.34
CA GLN A 697 -28.51 -5.53 7.09
C GLN A 697 -27.42 -6.61 6.96
N LEU A 698 -27.64 -7.78 7.55
CA LEU A 698 -26.75 -8.96 7.46
C LEU A 698 -27.44 -10.24 6.95
N ASN A 699 -26.70 -11.19 6.38
CA ASN A 699 -27.24 -12.54 6.14
C ASN A 699 -27.05 -13.49 7.34
N THR A 700 -25.86 -13.56 7.92
CA THR A 700 -25.55 -14.43 9.07
C THR A 700 -24.81 -13.63 10.15
N CYS A 701 -25.12 -13.82 11.42
CA CYS A 701 -24.25 -13.41 12.53
C CYS A 701 -24.02 -14.57 13.51
N LEU A 702 -22.77 -14.71 13.97
CA LEU A 702 -22.35 -15.70 14.95
C LEU A 702 -21.64 -14.97 16.09
N CYS A 703 -22.24 -14.97 17.27
CA CYS A 703 -21.80 -14.20 18.43
C CYS A 703 -21.47 -15.13 19.61
N TYR A 704 -20.25 -15.05 20.13
CA TYR A 704 -19.74 -15.89 21.21
C TYR A 704 -19.24 -15.03 22.39
N GLN A 705 -19.90 -15.15 23.54
CA GLN A 705 -19.67 -14.37 24.77
C GLN A 705 -19.85 -12.85 24.60
N LEU A 706 -21.10 -12.38 24.63
CA LEU A 706 -21.42 -10.94 24.56
C LEU A 706 -22.37 -10.49 25.67
N LYS A 707 -22.41 -9.18 25.97
CA LYS A 707 -23.44 -8.62 26.89
C LYS A 707 -24.72 -8.26 26.16
N THR A 708 -24.63 -7.45 25.09
CA THR A 708 -25.80 -7.00 24.32
C THR A 708 -25.58 -7.15 22.82
N CYS A 709 -26.62 -7.51 22.08
CA CYS A 709 -26.64 -7.38 20.62
C CYS A 709 -27.94 -6.78 20.09
N LEU A 710 -27.80 -5.92 19.08
CA LEU A 710 -28.89 -5.22 18.40
C LEU A 710 -28.80 -5.49 16.89
N CYS A 711 -29.83 -6.15 16.34
CA CYS A 711 -29.90 -6.61 14.95
C CYS A 711 -31.14 -6.03 14.26
N TYR A 712 -30.96 -5.20 13.21
CA TYR A 712 -32.08 -4.51 12.56
C TYR A 712 -32.70 -5.30 11.39
N GLN A 713 -31.88 -5.87 10.52
CA GLN A 713 -32.33 -6.72 9.39
C GLN A 713 -31.35 -7.89 9.23
N LEU A 714 -31.80 -9.13 9.40
CA LEU A 714 -30.91 -10.30 9.42
C LEU A 714 -31.54 -11.59 8.84
N ASN A 715 -30.80 -12.43 8.11
CA ASN A 715 -31.34 -13.75 7.73
C ASN A 715 -31.19 -14.82 8.84
N THR A 716 -30.05 -14.91 9.52
CA THR A 716 -29.75 -15.95 10.53
C THR A 716 -28.89 -15.42 11.68
N CYS A 717 -29.34 -15.49 12.94
CA CYS A 717 -28.49 -15.24 14.12
C CYS A 717 -28.19 -16.51 14.90
N LEU A 718 -26.94 -16.65 15.34
CA LEU A 718 -26.47 -17.73 16.20
C LEU A 718 -25.72 -17.13 17.40
N CYS A 719 -26.32 -17.24 18.59
CA CYS A 719 -25.87 -16.55 19.80
C CYS A 719 -25.52 -17.55 20.92
N TYR A 720 -24.26 -17.50 21.36
CA TYR A 720 -23.70 -18.33 22.43
C TYR A 720 -23.32 -17.45 23.63
N GLN A 721 -24.01 -17.64 24.76
CA GLN A 721 -23.87 -16.86 26.01
C GLN A 721 -24.04 -15.34 25.86
N LEU A 722 -25.29 -14.86 25.85
CA LEU A 722 -25.64 -13.42 25.88
C LEU A 722 -26.49 -13.02 27.10
N LYS A 723 -26.54 -11.73 27.45
CA LYS A 723 -27.54 -11.22 28.42
C LYS A 723 -28.81 -10.71 27.74
N THR A 724 -28.70 -9.87 26.72
CA THR A 724 -29.87 -9.33 25.99
C THR A 724 -29.67 -9.35 24.47
N CYS A 725 -30.74 -9.73 23.73
CA CYS A 725 -30.80 -9.69 22.27
C CYS A 725 -32.04 -8.92 21.80
N LEU A 726 -31.84 -7.93 20.91
CA LEU A 726 -32.91 -7.18 20.26
C LEU A 726 -32.87 -7.42 18.73
N CYS A 727 -33.92 -8.01 18.17
CA CYS A 727 -34.01 -8.37 16.75
C CYS A 727 -35.26 -7.73 16.10
N TYR A 728 -35.08 -6.86 15.11
CA TYR A 728 -36.19 -6.10 14.53
C TYR A 728 -36.87 -6.83 13.35
N LEU A 729 -36.10 -7.29 12.37
CA LEU A 729 -36.60 -7.97 11.17
C LEU A 729 -35.70 -9.17 10.82
N GLN A 730 -36.22 -10.40 10.89
CA GLN A 730 -35.37 -11.60 10.80
C GLN A 730 -36.01 -12.84 10.15
N ASN A 731 -35.24 -13.68 9.46
CA ASN A 731 -35.73 -15.02 9.09
C ASN A 731 -35.60 -16.02 10.25
N ASN A 732 -34.40 -16.44 10.61
CA ASN A 732 -34.15 -17.46 11.65
C ASN A 732 -33.25 -16.91 12.78
N CYS A 733 -33.44 -17.35 14.03
CA CYS A 733 -32.42 -17.15 15.08
C CYS A 733 -32.31 -18.37 16.00
N LEU A 734 -31.09 -18.64 16.48
CA LEU A 734 -30.72 -19.74 17.37
C LEU A 734 -29.94 -19.18 18.57
N CYS A 735 -30.53 -19.28 19.77
CA CYS A 735 -29.99 -18.76 21.02
C CYS A 735 -29.74 -19.90 22.03
N TYR A 736 -28.49 -20.11 22.45
CA TYR A 736 -28.17 -21.20 23.38
C TYR A 736 -28.43 -20.86 24.86
N LEU A 737 -27.92 -19.71 25.33
CA LEU A 737 -28.06 -19.25 26.71
C LEU A 737 -28.26 -17.73 26.72
N LEU A 738 -29.44 -17.27 27.15
CA LEU A 738 -29.84 -15.86 27.09
C LEU A 738 -30.79 -15.50 28.24
N ASN A 739 -30.74 -14.26 28.77
CA ASN A 739 -31.77 -13.82 29.73
C ASN A 739 -33.02 -13.29 29.03
N THR A 740 -32.89 -12.33 28.11
CA THR A 740 -34.05 -11.72 27.44
C THR A 740 -33.91 -11.68 25.92
N CYS A 741 -34.97 -12.10 25.20
CA CYS A 741 -35.14 -11.85 23.76
C CYS A 741 -36.34 -10.94 23.47
N LEU A 742 -36.14 -9.97 22.58
CA LEU A 742 -37.20 -9.13 22.03
C LEU A 742 -37.12 -9.19 20.49
N CYS A 743 -38.18 -9.71 19.87
CA CYS A 743 -38.27 -9.99 18.43
C CYS A 743 -39.50 -9.29 17.83
N TYR A 744 -39.32 -8.44 16.80
CA TYR A 744 -40.43 -7.73 16.17
C TYR A 744 -41.09 -8.51 15.02
N LEU A 745 -40.34 -8.86 13.97
CA LEU A 745 -40.87 -9.56 12.79
C LEU A 745 -39.97 -10.74 12.42
N GLN A 746 -40.42 -11.98 12.60
CA GLN A 746 -39.56 -13.16 12.45
C GLN A 746 -40.25 -14.43 11.89
N ASN A 747 -39.51 -15.30 11.19
CA ASN A 747 -40.04 -16.58 10.68
C ASN A 747 -39.80 -17.75 11.66
N THR A 748 -38.58 -17.96 12.15
CA THR A 748 -38.28 -19.05 13.10
C THR A 748 -37.40 -18.58 14.24
N CYS A 749 -37.70 -18.97 15.48
CA CYS A 749 -36.88 -18.71 16.66
C CYS A 749 -36.63 -20.03 17.40
N LEU A 750 -35.37 -20.39 17.61
CA LEU A 750 -34.93 -21.57 18.36
C LEU A 750 -34.16 -21.13 19.60
N SER A 751 -34.61 -21.50 20.80
CA SER A 751 -33.93 -21.16 22.05
C SER A 751 -33.73 -22.38 22.97
N TYR A 752 -32.55 -22.51 23.57
CA TYR A 752 -32.22 -23.63 24.46
C TYR A 752 -32.51 -23.30 25.93
N GLN A 753 -31.93 -22.23 26.47
CA GLN A 753 -32.21 -21.76 27.83
C GLN A 753 -32.46 -20.25 27.85
N LEU A 754 -33.65 -19.86 28.33
CA LEU A 754 -34.10 -18.48 28.26
C LEU A 754 -35.05 -18.08 29.41
N ASN A 755 -34.94 -16.85 29.91
CA ASN A 755 -35.84 -16.35 30.96
C ASN A 755 -37.11 -15.72 30.40
N THR A 756 -37.02 -14.65 29.60
CA THR A 756 -38.21 -13.98 29.05
C THR A 756 -38.06 -13.72 27.54
N CYS A 757 -39.08 -14.08 26.76
CA CYS A 757 -39.15 -13.71 25.35
C CYS A 757 -40.43 -12.93 25.01
N LEU A 758 -40.26 -11.83 24.29
CA LEU A 758 -41.33 -10.98 23.77
C LEU A 758 -41.28 -10.96 22.24
N CYS A 759 -42.38 -11.37 21.59
CA CYS A 759 -42.46 -11.51 20.14
C CYS A 759 -43.70 -10.79 19.58
N TYR A 760 -43.55 -9.91 18.58
CA TYR A 760 -44.71 -9.29 17.91
C TYR A 760 -45.28 -10.19 16.82
N LEU A 761 -44.55 -10.46 15.73
CA LEU A 761 -44.98 -11.35 14.65
C LEU A 761 -43.97 -12.49 14.46
N LEU A 762 -44.38 -13.74 14.71
CA LEU A 762 -43.51 -14.91 14.58
C LEU A 762 -44.23 -16.10 13.92
N LYS A 763 -43.61 -16.76 12.94
CA LYS A 763 -44.23 -17.95 12.31
C LYS A 763 -44.01 -19.24 13.11
N THR A 764 -42.82 -19.44 13.66
CA THR A 764 -42.50 -20.65 14.46
C THR A 764 -41.58 -20.31 15.63
N CYS A 765 -41.86 -20.87 16.81
CA CYS A 765 -41.04 -20.74 18.02
C CYS A 765 -40.74 -22.13 18.57
N LEU A 766 -39.47 -22.46 18.81
CA LEU A 766 -38.99 -23.73 19.34
C LEU A 766 -38.13 -23.47 20.58
N CYS A 767 -38.59 -23.87 21.77
CA CYS A 767 -37.93 -23.54 23.03
C CYS A 767 -37.69 -24.78 23.91
N TYR A 768 -36.46 -25.01 24.37
CA TYR A 768 -36.19 -26.14 25.27
C TYR A 768 -36.52 -25.80 26.73
N GLN A 769 -36.02 -24.67 27.26
CA GLN A 769 -36.40 -24.15 28.58
C GLN A 769 -36.68 -22.64 28.51
N LEU A 770 -37.93 -22.25 28.79
CA LEU A 770 -38.39 -20.85 28.83
C LEU A 770 -39.22 -20.58 30.08
N ASN A 771 -38.96 -19.49 30.82
CA ASN A 771 -39.85 -19.10 31.93
C ASN A 771 -41.12 -18.40 31.40
N THR A 772 -41.00 -17.33 30.60
CA THR A 772 -42.18 -16.59 30.08
C THR A 772 -42.12 -16.30 28.58
N CYS A 773 -43.22 -16.59 27.86
CA CYS A 773 -43.48 -16.05 26.52
C CYS A 773 -44.62 -15.03 26.52
N LEU A 774 -44.38 -13.90 25.86
CA LEU A 774 -45.40 -12.91 25.52
C LEU A 774 -45.41 -12.72 23.99
N CYS A 775 -46.51 -13.03 23.32
CA CYS A 775 -46.61 -13.03 21.86
C CYS A 775 -47.86 -12.31 21.34
N TYR A 776 -47.74 -11.50 20.29
CA TYR A 776 -48.92 -10.89 19.66
C TYR A 776 -49.53 -11.82 18.60
N LEU A 777 -48.78 -12.19 17.56
CA LEU A 777 -49.22 -13.13 16.52
C LEU A 777 -48.18 -14.24 16.29
N LEU A 778 -48.56 -15.48 16.61
CA LEU A 778 -47.70 -16.66 16.54
C LEU A 778 -48.38 -17.84 15.81
N ASN A 779 -47.76 -18.41 14.77
CA ASN A 779 -48.36 -19.56 14.08
C ASN A 779 -48.11 -20.90 14.76
N THR A 780 -46.87 -21.18 15.18
CA THR A 780 -46.53 -22.45 15.86
C THR A 780 -45.60 -22.21 17.05
N CYS A 781 -45.89 -22.84 18.18
CA CYS A 781 -45.07 -22.81 19.38
C CYS A 781 -44.78 -24.25 19.82
N LEU A 782 -43.52 -24.68 19.84
CA LEU A 782 -43.07 -26.00 20.26
C LEU A 782 -42.13 -25.85 21.46
N CYS A 783 -42.55 -26.27 22.65
CA CYS A 783 -41.79 -26.05 23.89
C CYS A 783 -41.59 -27.33 24.70
N TYR A 784 -40.39 -27.58 25.21
CA TYR A 784 -40.15 -28.70 26.13
C TYR A 784 -40.53 -28.33 27.57
N GLN A 785 -40.01 -27.24 28.12
CA GLN A 785 -40.43 -26.69 29.42
C GLN A 785 -40.76 -25.20 29.30
N LEU A 786 -42.01 -24.85 29.63
CA LEU A 786 -42.54 -23.49 29.60
C LEU A 786 -43.41 -23.21 30.84
N LYS A 787 -43.11 -22.16 31.62
CA LYS A 787 -43.98 -21.82 32.77
C LYS A 787 -45.21 -21.05 32.34
N THR A 788 -45.08 -19.89 31.70
CA THR A 788 -46.22 -19.06 31.34
C THR A 788 -46.17 -18.63 29.87
N CYS A 789 -47.29 -18.73 29.17
CA CYS A 789 -47.47 -18.09 27.86
C CYS A 789 -48.69 -17.18 27.84
N LEU A 790 -48.48 -15.97 27.30
CA LEU A 790 -49.50 -14.96 27.08
C LEU A 790 -49.51 -14.59 25.60
N CYS A 791 -50.59 -14.91 24.89
CA CYS A 791 -50.68 -14.74 23.44
C CYS A 791 -51.98 -14.01 23.01
N TYR A 792 -51.93 -13.17 21.97
CA TYR A 792 -53.17 -12.65 21.37
C TYR A 792 -53.75 -13.66 20.36
N LEU A 793 -53.04 -13.98 19.27
CA LEU A 793 -53.46 -15.01 18.30
C LEU A 793 -52.37 -16.09 18.14
N LEU A 794 -52.71 -17.33 18.45
CA LEU A 794 -51.83 -18.51 18.38
C LEU A 794 -52.47 -19.66 17.58
N ASN A 795 -51.84 -20.13 16.50
CA ASN A 795 -52.45 -21.22 15.69
C ASN A 795 -52.21 -22.62 16.28
N THR A 796 -50.97 -22.96 16.64
CA THR A 796 -50.62 -24.28 17.18
C THR A 796 -49.67 -24.14 18.38
N CYS A 797 -49.96 -24.85 19.46
CA CYS A 797 -49.12 -24.93 20.65
C CYS A 797 -48.85 -26.41 20.96
N LEU A 798 -47.59 -26.83 20.97
CA LEU A 798 -47.14 -28.19 21.28
C LEU A 798 -46.16 -28.12 22.44
N CYS A 799 -46.57 -28.52 23.65
CA CYS A 799 -45.73 -28.40 24.85
C CYS A 799 -45.59 -29.71 25.62
N TYR A 800 -44.38 -30.05 26.11
CA TYR A 800 -44.24 -31.17 27.04
C TYR A 800 -44.68 -30.77 28.46
N LEU A 801 -44.17 -29.66 29.00
CA LEU A 801 -44.59 -29.10 30.29
C LEU A 801 -44.99 -27.63 30.15
N LEU A 802 -46.26 -27.32 30.44
CA LEU A 802 -46.84 -25.96 30.38
C LEU A 802 -47.62 -25.63 31.67
N ASN A 803 -47.19 -24.66 32.47
CA ASN A 803 -47.98 -24.33 33.68
C ASN A 803 -49.23 -23.50 33.35
N THR A 804 -49.10 -22.33 32.73
CA THR A 804 -50.24 -21.46 32.42
C THR A 804 -50.25 -20.99 30.97
N CYS A 805 -51.41 -21.08 30.33
CA CYS A 805 -51.64 -20.59 28.96
C CYS A 805 -52.80 -19.59 28.99
N LEU A 806 -52.54 -18.34 28.62
CA LEU A 806 -53.54 -17.28 28.49
C LEU A 806 -53.56 -16.79 27.03
N CYS A 807 -54.65 -17.01 26.31
CA CYS A 807 -54.76 -16.68 24.88
C CYS A 807 -56.09 -16.00 24.53
N TYR A 808 -56.11 -15.10 23.54
CA TYR A 808 -57.38 -14.64 22.99
C TYR A 808 -57.92 -15.67 21.97
N GLN A 809 -57.18 -15.97 20.90
CA GLN A 809 -57.53 -17.03 19.95
C GLN A 809 -56.45 -18.12 19.89
N LEU A 810 -56.84 -19.39 20.07
CA LEU A 810 -55.98 -20.56 20.03
C LEU A 810 -56.61 -21.67 19.15
N ASN A 811 -55.96 -22.07 18.05
CA ASN A 811 -56.55 -23.08 17.15
C ASN A 811 -56.31 -24.53 17.62
N THR A 812 -55.08 -24.89 17.96
CA THR A 812 -54.72 -26.24 18.42
C THR A 812 -53.76 -26.15 19.62
N CYS A 813 -54.06 -26.89 20.68
CA CYS A 813 -53.19 -27.08 21.84
C CYS A 813 -52.93 -28.57 22.02
N LEU A 814 -51.67 -29.00 22.04
CA LEU A 814 -51.22 -30.36 22.26
C LEU A 814 -50.21 -30.36 23.41
N CYS A 815 -50.62 -30.73 24.62
CA CYS A 815 -49.73 -30.68 25.79
C CYS A 815 -49.62 -32.00 26.55
N TYR A 816 -48.43 -32.41 26.98
CA TYR A 816 -48.34 -33.59 27.86
C TYR A 816 -48.83 -33.24 29.28
N LEU A 817 -48.22 -32.23 29.93
CA LEU A 817 -48.68 -31.72 31.22
C LEU A 817 -49.07 -30.25 31.14
N GLN A 818 -50.35 -29.93 31.38
CA GLN A 818 -50.85 -28.55 31.48
C GLN A 818 -51.57 -28.29 32.81
N ASN A 819 -51.21 -27.22 33.53
CA ASN A 819 -51.94 -26.86 34.76
C ASN A 819 -53.19 -26.02 34.44
N THR A 820 -53.06 -24.85 33.79
CA THR A 820 -54.20 -23.98 33.48
C THR A 820 -54.24 -23.56 32.01
N CYS A 821 -55.46 -23.50 31.46
CA CYS A 821 -55.76 -22.97 30.13
C CYS A 821 -56.89 -21.94 30.24
N LEU A 822 -56.63 -20.69 29.87
CA LEU A 822 -57.60 -19.60 29.83
C LEU A 822 -57.64 -19.02 28.41
N CYS A 823 -58.72 -19.24 27.67
CA CYS A 823 -58.84 -18.83 26.26
C CYS A 823 -60.19 -18.19 25.94
N TYR A 824 -60.25 -17.24 25.00
CA TYR A 824 -61.56 -16.79 24.49
C TYR A 824 -62.10 -17.80 23.46
N GLN A 825 -61.31 -18.13 22.42
CA GLN A 825 -61.69 -19.14 21.42
C GLN A 825 -60.62 -20.24 21.32
N LEU A 826 -61.02 -21.50 21.50
CA LEU A 826 -60.15 -22.69 21.47
C LEU A 826 -60.71 -23.77 20.53
N ASN A 827 -60.10 -23.99 19.36
CA ASN A 827 -60.68 -24.98 18.42
C ASN A 827 -60.41 -26.44 18.84
N THR A 828 -59.18 -26.80 19.21
CA THR A 828 -58.87 -28.17 19.64
C THR A 828 -57.87 -28.17 20.79
N CYS A 829 -58.12 -29.01 21.80
CA CYS A 829 -57.23 -29.24 22.92
C CYS A 829 -57.00 -30.75 23.08
N LEU A 830 -55.74 -31.19 23.06
CA LEU A 830 -55.31 -32.58 23.22
C LEU A 830 -54.27 -32.63 24.34
N CYS A 831 -54.64 -33.09 25.54
CA CYS A 831 -53.74 -33.08 26.69
C CYS A 831 -53.65 -34.41 27.45
N TYR A 832 -52.48 -34.80 27.96
CA TYR A 832 -52.42 -35.99 28.83
C TYR A 832 -52.93 -35.67 30.25
N GLN A 833 -52.46 -34.58 30.88
CA GLN A 833 -53.10 -34.01 32.07
C GLN A 833 -53.41 -32.53 31.90
N LEU A 834 -54.65 -32.13 32.21
CA LEU A 834 -55.10 -30.73 32.26
C LEU A 834 -55.88 -30.47 33.55
N LYS A 835 -55.39 -29.59 34.44
CA LYS A 835 -56.12 -29.33 35.70
C LYS A 835 -57.31 -28.40 35.51
N THR A 836 -57.15 -27.24 34.89
CA THR A 836 -58.27 -26.30 34.69
C THR A 836 -58.31 -25.78 33.25
N CYS A 837 -59.50 -25.84 32.64
CA CYS A 837 -59.81 -25.24 31.35
C CYS A 837 -60.94 -24.23 31.52
N LEU A 838 -60.70 -22.97 31.17
CA LEU A 838 -61.70 -21.91 31.12
C LEU A 838 -61.70 -21.30 29.72
N CYS A 839 -62.75 -21.58 28.95
CA CYS A 839 -62.88 -21.14 27.56
C CYS A 839 -64.24 -20.47 27.29
N TYR A 840 -64.34 -19.48 26.40
CA TYR A 840 -65.67 -19.03 25.95
C TYR A 840 -66.20 -20.01 24.89
N LEU A 841 -65.52 -20.13 23.76
CA LEU A 841 -65.88 -21.08 22.69
C LEU A 841 -64.85 -22.21 22.59
N GLN A 842 -65.26 -23.46 22.79
CA GLN A 842 -64.40 -24.63 22.59
C GLN A 842 -65.03 -25.65 21.61
N ASN A 843 -64.30 -26.05 20.57
CA ASN A 843 -64.80 -27.08 19.65
C ASN A 843 -64.51 -28.48 20.18
N ASN A 844 -63.25 -28.94 20.19
CA ASN A 844 -62.91 -30.30 20.65
C ASN A 844 -61.99 -30.28 21.88
N CYS A 845 -62.26 -31.15 22.84
CA CYS A 845 -61.41 -31.45 23.99
C CYS A 845 -61.13 -32.95 24.05
N LEU A 846 -59.87 -33.36 24.04
CA LEU A 846 -59.44 -34.75 24.17
C LEU A 846 -58.37 -34.82 25.28
N CYS A 847 -58.74 -35.25 26.48
CA CYS A 847 -57.83 -35.26 27.62
C CYS A 847 -57.80 -36.61 28.35
N TYR A 848 -56.63 -37.16 28.72
CA TYR A 848 -56.65 -38.37 29.55
C TYR A 848 -57.17 -38.05 30.97
N LEU A 849 -56.60 -37.03 31.63
CA LEU A 849 -57.09 -36.51 32.91
C LEU A 849 -57.48 -35.03 32.79
N LEU A 850 -58.74 -34.70 33.08
CA LEU A 850 -59.28 -33.33 33.10
C LEU A 850 -59.98 -33.05 34.43
N ASN A 851 -59.46 -32.14 35.25
CA ASN A 851 -60.07 -31.86 36.56
C ASN A 851 -61.27 -30.91 36.48
N THR A 852 -61.11 -29.70 35.95
CA THR A 852 -62.23 -28.74 35.81
C THR A 852 -62.31 -28.16 34.41
N CYS A 853 -63.51 -28.16 33.84
CA CYS A 853 -63.81 -27.58 32.53
C CYS A 853 -64.98 -26.60 32.67
N LEU A 854 -64.74 -25.32 32.38
CA LEU A 854 -65.74 -24.26 32.42
C LEU A 854 -65.81 -23.61 31.03
N CYS A 855 -66.89 -23.84 30.29
CA CYS A 855 -67.04 -23.36 28.92
C CYS A 855 -68.40 -22.71 28.65
N TYR A 856 -68.54 -21.84 27.64
CA TYR A 856 -69.87 -21.43 27.17
C TYR A 856 -70.39 -22.48 26.17
N LEU A 857 -69.72 -22.63 25.02
CA LEU A 857 -70.04 -23.67 24.03
C LEU A 857 -68.92 -24.72 23.97
N LEU A 858 -69.25 -26.00 24.13
CA LEU A 858 -68.33 -27.15 23.97
C LEU A 858 -68.92 -28.18 22.99
N LYS A 859 -68.28 -28.39 21.84
CA LYS A 859 -68.85 -29.28 20.80
C LYS A 859 -68.54 -30.77 21.06
N THR A 860 -67.30 -31.12 21.36
CA THR A 860 -66.90 -32.49 21.67
C THR A 860 -65.95 -32.55 22.86
N CYS A 861 -66.20 -33.49 23.76
CA CYS A 861 -65.35 -33.79 24.91
C CYS A 861 -65.13 -35.29 24.98
N LEU A 862 -63.88 -35.74 24.95
CA LEU A 862 -63.48 -37.14 25.08
C LEU A 862 -62.42 -37.25 26.19
N CYS A 863 -62.78 -37.81 27.35
CA CYS A 863 -61.86 -37.86 28.50
C CYS A 863 -61.89 -39.19 29.27
N TYR A 864 -60.75 -39.69 29.75
CA TYR A 864 -60.78 -40.89 30.61
C TYR A 864 -61.33 -40.54 32.01
N LEU A 865 -60.78 -39.52 32.68
CA LEU A 865 -61.30 -39.00 33.95
C LEU A 865 -61.61 -37.51 33.84
N LEU A 866 -62.89 -37.15 34.05
CA LEU A 866 -63.42 -35.79 34.04
C LEU A 866 -64.06 -35.43 35.39
N ASN A 867 -63.41 -34.62 36.24
CA ASN A 867 -63.95 -34.36 37.58
C ASN A 867 -65.15 -33.40 37.57
N THR A 868 -65.03 -32.20 37.00
CA THR A 868 -66.15 -31.24 36.89
C THR A 868 -66.25 -30.61 35.51
N CYS A 869 -67.46 -30.55 34.97
CA CYS A 869 -67.76 -29.91 33.70
C CYS A 869 -68.96 -28.97 33.86
N LEU A 870 -68.77 -27.67 33.60
CA LEU A 870 -69.82 -26.66 33.62
C LEU A 870 -69.86 -25.96 32.26
N CYS A 871 -70.94 -26.15 31.51
CA CYS A 871 -71.10 -25.66 30.14
C CYS A 871 -72.48 -25.01 29.93
N TYR A 872 -72.61 -24.06 29.00
CA TYR A 872 -73.95 -23.65 28.54
C TYR A 872 -74.50 -24.68 27.55
N GLN A 873 -73.76 -24.99 26.48
CA GLN A 873 -74.15 -26.02 25.51
C GLN A 873 -73.02 -27.04 25.29
N LEU A 874 -73.34 -28.32 25.47
CA LEU A 874 -72.46 -29.47 25.28
C LEU A 874 -73.06 -30.45 24.25
N ASN A 875 -72.43 -30.60 23.08
CA ASN A 875 -72.99 -31.44 22.02
C ASN A 875 -72.66 -32.94 22.19
N THR A 876 -71.40 -33.29 22.43
CA THR A 876 -70.95 -34.69 22.62
C THR A 876 -69.99 -34.79 23.79
N CYS A 877 -70.25 -35.72 24.72
CA CYS A 877 -69.35 -36.11 25.80
C CYS A 877 -69.16 -37.63 25.78
N LEU A 878 -67.90 -38.10 25.75
CA LEU A 878 -67.54 -39.50 25.79
C LEU A 878 -66.50 -39.70 26.90
N CYS A 879 -66.81 -40.46 27.95
CA CYS A 879 -65.91 -40.53 29.10
C CYS A 879 -65.89 -41.85 29.88
N TYR A 880 -64.79 -42.19 30.55
CA TYR A 880 -64.81 -43.38 31.41
C TYR A 880 -65.40 -43.05 32.78
N LEU A 881 -64.85 -42.07 33.48
CA LEU A 881 -65.36 -41.60 34.78
C LEU A 881 -65.65 -40.10 34.74
N GLN A 882 -66.90 -39.70 35.02
CA GLN A 882 -67.29 -38.29 35.20
C GLN A 882 -67.96 -38.05 36.55
N ASN A 883 -67.41 -37.13 37.34
CA ASN A 883 -67.92 -36.85 38.68
C ASN A 883 -69.06 -35.83 38.68
N THR A 884 -68.89 -34.64 38.10
CA THR A 884 -69.98 -33.65 38.02
C THR A 884 -70.14 -33.05 36.63
N CYS A 885 -71.40 -32.91 36.20
CA CYS A 885 -71.79 -32.25 34.96
C CYS A 885 -72.90 -31.23 35.24
N LEU A 886 -72.71 -29.97 34.83
CA LEU A 886 -73.74 -28.93 34.87
C LEU A 886 -73.85 -28.34 33.46
N CYS A 887 -74.97 -28.55 32.77
CA CYS A 887 -75.14 -28.12 31.36
C CYS A 887 -76.53 -27.55 31.09
N TYR A 888 -76.66 -26.40 30.44
CA TYR A 888 -78.00 -25.95 30.04
C TYR A 888 -78.57 -26.84 28.92
N LEU A 889 -77.81 -27.08 27.85
CA LEU A 889 -78.18 -27.99 26.75
C LEU A 889 -77.15 -29.11 26.59
N LEU A 890 -77.58 -30.38 26.69
CA LEU A 890 -76.74 -31.58 26.56
C LEU A 890 -77.31 -32.54 25.48
N ASN A 891 -76.64 -32.65 24.33
CA ASN A 891 -77.18 -33.48 23.23
C ASN A 891 -76.85 -34.97 23.35
N THR A 892 -75.58 -35.34 23.48
CA THR A 892 -75.15 -36.76 23.57
C THR A 892 -74.11 -36.91 24.69
N CYS A 893 -74.32 -37.89 25.57
CA CYS A 893 -73.37 -38.28 26.61
C CYS A 893 -73.25 -39.80 26.66
N LEU A 894 -72.02 -40.34 26.58
CA LEU A 894 -71.73 -41.77 26.67
C LEU A 894 -70.61 -41.97 27.70
N CYS A 895 -70.94 -42.47 28.89
CA CYS A 895 -69.93 -42.63 29.95
C CYS A 895 -70.02 -43.93 30.75
N TYR A 896 -68.91 -44.44 31.28
CA TYR A 896 -68.95 -45.70 32.05
C TYR A 896 -69.51 -45.50 33.47
N LEU A 897 -68.99 -44.53 34.23
CA LEU A 897 -69.51 -44.15 35.55
C LEU A 897 -69.75 -42.62 35.61
N LEU A 898 -70.99 -42.21 35.85
CA LEU A 898 -71.44 -40.81 35.97
C LEU A 898 -72.05 -40.53 37.35
N ASN A 899 -71.42 -39.68 38.16
CA ASN A 899 -71.81 -39.51 39.56
C ASN A 899 -72.92 -38.46 39.75
N THR A 900 -72.73 -37.22 39.31
CA THR A 900 -73.77 -36.17 39.32
C THR A 900 -73.91 -35.47 37.97
N CYS A 901 -75.15 -35.30 37.50
CA CYS A 901 -75.46 -34.54 36.29
C CYS A 901 -76.70 -33.66 36.52
N LEU A 902 -76.57 -32.35 36.34
CA LEU A 902 -77.66 -31.39 36.33
C LEU A 902 -77.80 -30.80 34.93
N CYS A 903 -78.96 -30.91 34.28
CA CYS A 903 -79.14 -30.30 32.97
C CYS A 903 -80.53 -29.70 32.69
N TYR A 904 -80.62 -28.68 31.83
CA TYR A 904 -81.94 -28.10 31.52
C TYR A 904 -82.65 -28.88 30.41
N LEU A 905 -81.97 -29.09 29.27
CA LEU A 905 -82.46 -29.90 28.15
C LEU A 905 -81.48 -31.04 27.82
N GLN A 906 -81.97 -32.29 27.78
CA GLN A 906 -81.19 -33.47 27.39
C GLN A 906 -81.79 -34.20 26.18
N ASN A 907 -80.97 -34.58 25.19
CA ASN A 907 -81.46 -35.42 24.09
C ASN A 907 -81.16 -36.91 24.32
N THR A 908 -79.88 -37.30 24.49
CA THR A 908 -79.47 -38.72 24.62
C THR A 908 -78.35 -38.90 25.64
N CYS A 909 -78.46 -39.96 26.45
CA CYS A 909 -77.47 -40.32 27.46
C CYS A 909 -77.40 -41.84 27.56
N LEU A 910 -76.18 -42.41 27.55
CA LEU A 910 -75.95 -43.84 27.71
C LEU A 910 -74.86 -44.04 28.76
N CYS A 911 -75.23 -44.50 29.96
CA CYS A 911 -74.29 -44.72 31.05
C CYS A 911 -74.35 -46.16 31.57
N TYR A 912 -73.20 -46.78 31.88
CA TYR A 912 -73.16 -48.13 32.45
C TYR A 912 -73.50 -48.14 33.95
N LEU A 913 -73.05 -47.13 34.69
CA LEU A 913 -73.34 -46.91 36.10
C LEU A 913 -73.58 -45.42 36.34
N GLN A 914 -74.65 -45.09 37.07
CA GLN A 914 -75.07 -43.69 37.28
C GLN A 914 -75.65 -43.51 38.67
N ASN A 915 -75.20 -42.49 39.41
CA ASN A 915 -75.67 -42.24 40.79
C ASN A 915 -76.82 -41.22 40.85
N THR A 916 -76.61 -40.00 40.35
CA THR A 916 -77.61 -38.91 40.44
C THR A 916 -77.69 -38.11 39.13
N CYS A 917 -78.92 -37.88 38.66
CA CYS A 917 -79.20 -37.07 37.49
C CYS A 917 -80.49 -36.28 37.73
N LEU A 918 -80.43 -34.96 37.51
CA LEU A 918 -81.60 -34.09 37.55
C LEU A 918 -81.62 -33.32 36.23
N CYS A 919 -82.60 -33.61 35.37
CA CYS A 919 -82.80 -32.82 34.16
C CYS A 919 -84.25 -32.36 33.99
N TYR A 920 -84.44 -31.11 33.54
CA TYR A 920 -85.75 -30.45 33.55
C TYR A 920 -86.64 -30.83 32.35
N LEU A 921 -86.03 -31.08 31.18
CA LEU A 921 -86.71 -31.47 29.94
C LEU A 921 -85.85 -32.50 29.19
N GLN A 922 -86.46 -33.58 28.73
CA GLN A 922 -85.79 -34.67 28.01
C GLN A 922 -86.52 -34.96 26.69
N ASN A 923 -85.77 -35.01 25.59
CA ASN A 923 -86.30 -34.93 24.22
C ASN A 923 -86.27 -36.24 23.41
N THR A 924 -85.98 -37.38 24.04
CA THR A 924 -86.23 -38.70 23.47
C THR A 924 -86.92 -39.61 24.48
N CYS A 925 -87.93 -40.35 23.99
CA CYS A 925 -88.51 -41.54 24.63
C CYS A 925 -87.83 -42.79 24.08
#